data_AF-A0A5C7FR55-F1
#
_entry.id   AF-A0A5C7FR55-F1
#
_cell.length_a   1.000
_cell.length_b   1.000
_cell.length_c   1.000
_cell.angle_alpha   90.00
_cell.angle_beta   90.00
_cell.angle_gamma   90.00
#
_symmetry.space_group_name_H-M   'P 1'
#
loop_
_entity.id
_entity.type
_entity.pdbx_description
1 polymer ?
#
loop_
_entity_poly.entity_id
_entity_poly.type
_entity_poly.pdbx_seq_one_letter_code
_entity_poly.pdbx_strand_id
1 'polypeptide(L)'
;MDSASEFLRMLQHEKSLTTAHRAIRLRLGHADHLADEVLLPQRVSGSESVCGSLEYIVTCVASTPRLPLKELIALPAEIQFVTDRGQLRSACGIVAEARAGDYDGGLGVYQLVIRDALAIMEKRVNSRVFRYQNELEIVQVLFDEWRQSNGVLASAFEYELDPLFDMRQFPPREQTMQYNESDAAFVRRLLRRRGVAWTFRPGHARTRTLEVERDTSPVHTLVLFADSNSLPRNGAGTVRYHRGGASEERDTIVSWSAARRLQAGSTTRHSWDYRNPLGTQFMTATARSMADQGRSGNQLAASLDDYQVEMPHAGNDVEDHWRLGQVRMNRHEFETKCFHGEGGVRDLRAGEWFTLCGHPEIDTHPAPERDFTITALHVEAENNLPADVSARVRRLMGAWLESAAFPDTPPSLGAVRVRVSFDAVRRGIPLVPSFDPRVDLPHPQLQSAIVTGPPGEEVHCDALGRVKIRFPGMRTGDHRHAHGAGASDTPADSAWVRVASNWAGAGPGSQQQAGSLGLPRVGTEVLVAFMGGDPDRPVILSQLYNQRAQPPALSRAGELPGNRYLSGMRSREIGGARGGQLLFDDTPGQIAVQLASEHAASELNLGWLSEPRANGQAGPRGEGAELRSDKAVALRGGEGILLSAGGKQIDAGAQLERASLVGIVETMHGVLDTLGRLAGDHGESEEAKPRLDALAERLRHWHDGSNVAPGSGTGGEPLVAVNAAAGVVVASDDSIALGAQTKIDIVSTGDAELATGRSLFLRASRALSMFAYELGMKLIAARGDIVVETHRGDIEIKSSSRIRLIAATGIELEAPSVKVVSQGTQTDWDGGTITHQSSGKHVVRAASVEHLSPGGGTPAGLHLPATELETDERVVVLDRQTNLPARGKRYVARHEDGTRIQGVTDDEGRTSILSSYAMGDIEIRLLPDDEADDPGAGRA
;
A
#
# COMPACT_ATOMS: atom_id res chain seq x y z
N MET A 1 -11.44 -62.49 87.50
CA MET A 1 -11.49 -61.04 87.81
C MET A 1 -10.72 -60.19 86.80
N ASP A 2 -10.08 -60.77 85.77
CA ASP A 2 -9.28 -60.00 84.80
C ASP A 2 -10.05 -59.44 83.58
N SER A 3 -11.19 -60.01 83.18
CA SER A 3 -11.92 -59.49 81.99
C SER A 3 -12.70 -58.19 82.25
N ALA A 4 -13.05 -57.90 83.51
CA ALA A 4 -13.69 -56.64 83.89
C ALA A 4 -12.68 -55.47 83.91
N SER A 5 -11.41 -55.74 84.19
CA SER A 5 -10.30 -54.76 84.19
C SER A 5 -9.88 -54.39 82.75
N GLU A 6 -9.88 -55.36 81.84
CA GLU A 6 -9.64 -55.12 80.40
C GLU A 6 -10.77 -54.33 79.74
N PHE A 7 -12.03 -54.65 80.08
CA PHE A 7 -13.21 -53.91 79.58
C PHE A 7 -13.27 -52.49 80.15
N LEU A 8 -12.91 -52.28 81.42
CA LEU A 8 -12.78 -50.94 82.02
C LEU A 8 -11.59 -50.14 81.47
N ARG A 9 -10.47 -50.78 81.11
CA ARG A 9 -9.35 -50.15 80.40
C ARG A 9 -9.71 -49.78 78.96
N MET A 10 -10.48 -50.62 78.27
CA MET A 10 -11.02 -50.34 76.94
C MET A 10 -12.01 -49.16 76.97
N LEU A 11 -12.92 -49.12 77.95
CA LEU A 11 -13.82 -47.98 78.18
C LEU A 11 -13.10 -46.69 78.64
N GLN A 12 -11.97 -46.80 79.34
CA GLN A 12 -11.10 -45.65 79.64
C GLN A 12 -10.29 -45.19 78.43
N HIS A 13 -9.91 -46.09 77.53
CA HIS A 13 -9.23 -45.74 76.27
C HIS A 13 -10.16 -44.97 75.31
N GLU A 14 -11.42 -45.37 75.19
CA GLU A 14 -12.42 -44.64 74.38
C GLU A 14 -12.69 -43.23 74.93
N LYS A 15 -12.74 -43.04 76.25
CA LYS A 15 -12.84 -41.69 76.86
C LYS A 15 -11.54 -40.88 76.81
N SER A 16 -10.39 -41.51 76.57
CA SER A 16 -9.09 -40.81 76.55
C SER A 16 -8.78 -40.10 75.23
N LEU A 17 -9.52 -40.39 74.14
CA LEU A 17 -9.26 -39.87 72.78
C LEU A 17 -10.19 -38.71 72.38
N THR A 18 -10.80 -38.00 73.31
CA THR A 18 -11.64 -36.82 73.02
C THR A 18 -10.79 -35.59 72.67
N THR A 19 -11.23 -34.77 71.71
CA THR A 19 -10.55 -33.56 71.21
C THR A 19 -10.75 -32.31 72.08
N ALA A 20 -11.82 -32.25 72.89
CA ALA A 20 -12.28 -31.03 73.59
C ALA A 20 -11.29 -30.44 74.64
N HIS A 21 -10.36 -31.24 75.18
CA HIS A 21 -9.44 -30.82 76.25
C HIS A 21 -7.96 -30.87 75.85
N ARG A 22 -7.68 -30.84 74.55
CA ARG A 22 -6.32 -31.01 74.02
C ARG A 22 -5.69 -29.69 73.57
N ALA A 23 -4.36 -29.67 73.57
CA ALA A 23 -3.56 -28.50 73.21
C ALA A 23 -3.60 -28.20 71.71
N ILE A 24 -3.84 -29.23 70.88
CA ILE A 24 -4.06 -29.13 69.45
C ILE A 24 -5.41 -29.79 69.13
N ARG A 25 -6.22 -29.12 68.32
CA ARG A 25 -7.53 -29.61 67.85
C ARG A 25 -7.62 -29.47 66.34
N LEU A 26 -8.41 -30.34 65.72
CA LEU A 26 -8.70 -30.34 64.29
C LEU A 26 -10.22 -30.33 64.14
N ARG A 27 -10.71 -29.46 63.27
CA ARG A 27 -12.13 -29.36 62.91
C ARG A 27 -12.27 -29.40 61.40
N LEU A 28 -13.14 -30.25 60.89
CA LEU A 28 -13.40 -30.42 59.46
C LEU A 28 -14.82 -29.94 59.12
N GLY A 29 -15.00 -29.26 57.98
CA GLY A 29 -16.28 -28.76 57.50
C GLY A 29 -17.15 -29.87 56.90
N HIS A 30 -17.58 -30.83 57.72
CA HIS A 30 -18.42 -31.95 57.32
C HIS A 30 -19.88 -31.76 57.77
N ALA A 31 -20.85 -32.20 56.98
CA ALA A 31 -22.29 -32.07 57.30
C ALA A 31 -22.73 -32.96 58.48
N ASP A 32 -22.04 -34.08 58.73
CA ASP A 32 -22.42 -35.07 59.75
C ASP A 32 -21.52 -35.08 61.02
N HIS A 33 -20.57 -34.14 61.17
CA HIS A 33 -19.63 -33.99 62.32
C HIS A 33 -18.84 -35.25 62.78
N LEU A 34 -19.05 -36.41 62.15
CA LEU A 34 -18.49 -37.71 62.55
C LEU A 34 -16.97 -37.79 62.49
N ALA A 35 -16.30 -36.96 61.68
CA ALA A 35 -14.84 -36.98 61.54
C ALA A 35 -14.11 -36.24 62.69
N ASP A 36 -14.75 -35.26 63.34
CA ASP A 36 -14.12 -34.40 64.38
C ASP A 36 -13.84 -35.17 65.69
N GLU A 37 -14.57 -36.26 65.93
CA GLU A 37 -14.35 -37.17 67.07
C GLU A 37 -13.51 -38.41 66.72
N VAL A 38 -13.32 -38.68 65.42
CA VAL A 38 -12.64 -39.91 64.95
C VAL A 38 -11.17 -39.66 64.58
N LEU A 39 -10.82 -38.45 64.13
CA LEU A 39 -9.43 -38.05 63.83
C LEU A 39 -8.83 -37.21 64.96
N LEU A 40 -7.91 -37.80 65.72
CA LEU A 40 -7.21 -37.10 66.78
C LEU A 40 -5.86 -36.54 66.28
N PRO A 41 -5.67 -35.21 66.18
CA PRO A 41 -4.39 -34.63 65.76
C PRO A 41 -3.31 -34.86 66.82
N GLN A 42 -2.23 -35.51 66.40
CA GLN A 42 -1.10 -35.82 67.29
C GLN A 42 0.13 -34.96 67.02
N ARG A 43 0.48 -34.75 65.75
CA ARG A 43 1.61 -33.90 65.35
C ARG A 43 1.17 -32.94 64.26
N VAL A 44 1.58 -31.69 64.38
CA VAL A 44 1.39 -30.66 63.37
C VAL A 44 2.74 -30.09 63.00
N SER A 45 3.01 -30.01 61.70
CA SER A 45 4.12 -29.26 61.14
C SER A 45 3.57 -28.38 60.03
N GLY A 46 3.85 -27.08 60.04
CA GLY A 46 3.33 -26.22 59.00
C GLY A 46 4.00 -24.86 58.93
N SER A 47 3.79 -24.20 57.81
CA SER A 47 4.37 -22.89 57.49
C SER A 47 3.31 -21.90 57.06
N GLU A 48 3.51 -20.65 57.44
CA GLU A 48 2.72 -19.50 57.02
C GLU A 48 3.69 -18.37 56.62
N SER A 49 3.38 -17.65 55.55
CA SER A 49 4.22 -16.53 55.12
C SER A 49 3.42 -15.44 54.43
N VAL A 50 3.83 -14.19 54.67
CA VAL A 50 3.39 -13.04 53.89
C VAL A 50 3.93 -13.19 52.47
N CYS A 51 3.07 -12.96 51.49
CA CYS A 51 3.37 -13.15 50.06
C CYS A 51 3.72 -14.61 49.67
N GLY A 52 3.42 -15.58 50.53
CA GLY A 52 3.62 -17.00 50.25
C GLY A 52 2.34 -17.80 50.46
N SER A 53 2.50 -19.05 50.90
CA SER A 53 1.41 -20.01 51.11
C SER A 53 1.15 -20.25 52.60
N LEU A 54 -0.02 -20.81 52.88
CA LEU A 54 -0.33 -21.46 54.14
C LEU A 54 -0.38 -22.97 53.90
N GLU A 55 0.49 -23.72 54.57
CA GLU A 55 0.54 -25.18 54.46
C GLU A 55 0.74 -25.82 55.83
N TYR A 56 -0.13 -26.78 56.17
CA TYR A 56 -0.03 -27.56 57.40
C TYR A 56 -0.18 -29.05 57.13
N ILE A 57 0.76 -29.83 57.65
CA ILE A 57 0.72 -31.28 57.68
C ILE A 57 0.25 -31.70 59.08
N VAL A 58 -0.92 -32.32 59.15
CA VAL A 58 -1.53 -32.79 60.38
C VAL A 58 -1.54 -34.32 60.37
N THR A 59 -0.72 -34.90 61.24
CA THR A 59 -0.71 -36.34 61.46
C THR A 59 -1.67 -36.68 62.60
N CYS A 60 -2.72 -37.41 62.26
CA CYS A 60 -3.80 -37.83 63.14
C CYS A 60 -3.70 -39.32 63.47
N VAL A 61 -4.32 -39.71 64.59
CA VAL A 61 -4.59 -41.11 64.93
C VAL A 61 -6.10 -41.32 65.05
N ALA A 62 -6.56 -42.48 64.60
CA ALA A 62 -7.97 -42.89 64.69
C ALA A 62 -8.08 -44.32 65.23
N SER A 63 -9.20 -44.64 65.88
CA SER A 63 -9.50 -46.00 66.37
C SER A 63 -9.88 -46.98 65.25
N THR A 64 -10.14 -46.47 64.05
CA THR A 64 -10.52 -47.27 62.88
C THR A 64 -9.58 -47.02 61.70
N PRO A 65 -9.16 -48.06 60.96
CA PRO A 65 -8.38 -47.92 59.74
C PRO A 65 -9.26 -47.74 58.48
N ARG A 66 -10.59 -47.64 58.63
CA ARG A 66 -11.55 -47.68 57.52
C ARG A 66 -12.04 -46.30 57.06
N LEU A 67 -11.43 -45.20 57.49
CA LEU A 67 -11.82 -43.88 57.02
C LEU A 67 -11.57 -43.74 55.51
N PRO A 68 -12.60 -43.48 54.70
CA PRO A 68 -12.45 -43.30 53.27
C PRO A 68 -11.80 -41.95 52.95
N LEU A 69 -10.55 -41.97 52.45
CA LEU A 69 -9.79 -40.74 52.14
C LEU A 69 -10.52 -39.79 51.17
N LYS A 70 -11.35 -40.33 50.27
CA LYS A 70 -12.18 -39.55 49.33
C LYS A 70 -13.23 -38.67 50.01
N GLU A 71 -13.58 -38.95 51.27
CA GLU A 71 -14.49 -38.12 52.08
C GLU A 71 -13.74 -37.04 52.87
N LEU A 72 -12.42 -37.15 52.99
CA LEU A 72 -11.56 -36.18 53.69
C LEU A 72 -10.98 -35.11 52.75
N ILE A 73 -10.80 -35.44 51.47
CA ILE A 73 -10.24 -34.53 50.48
C ILE A 73 -11.19 -33.36 50.19
N ALA A 74 -10.62 -32.18 49.93
CA ALA A 74 -11.33 -30.93 49.66
C ALA A 74 -12.23 -30.42 50.80
N LEU A 75 -12.18 -31.02 51.99
CA LEU A 75 -12.89 -30.48 53.15
C LEU A 75 -12.23 -29.19 53.64
N PRO A 76 -13.03 -28.18 54.05
CA PRO A 76 -12.52 -27.05 54.83
C PRO A 76 -11.99 -27.57 56.17
N ALA A 77 -10.83 -27.12 56.61
CA ALA A 77 -10.19 -27.58 57.83
C ALA A 77 -9.69 -26.41 58.68
N GLU A 78 -9.82 -26.55 60.00
CA GLU A 78 -9.29 -25.62 60.99
C GLU A 78 -8.42 -26.38 61.99
N ILE A 79 -7.17 -25.94 62.14
CA ILE A 79 -6.26 -26.38 63.17
C ILE A 79 -6.28 -25.34 64.28
N GLN A 80 -6.55 -25.76 65.51
CA GLN A 80 -6.61 -24.87 66.67
C GLN A 80 -5.48 -25.19 67.64
N PHE A 81 -4.69 -24.18 67.98
CA PHE A 81 -3.65 -24.24 69.00
C PHE A 81 -4.14 -23.52 70.27
N VAL A 82 -4.09 -24.20 71.42
CA VAL A 82 -4.40 -23.59 72.72
C VAL A 82 -3.20 -22.78 73.20
N THR A 83 -3.34 -21.47 73.31
CA THR A 83 -2.26 -20.54 73.70
C THR A 83 -1.96 -20.59 75.20
N ASP A 84 -0.92 -19.90 75.66
CA ASP A 84 -0.56 -19.81 77.08
C ASP A 84 -1.66 -19.17 77.95
N ARG A 85 -2.52 -18.35 77.33
CA ARG A 85 -3.72 -17.73 77.96
C ARG A 85 -4.98 -18.58 77.87
N GLY A 86 -4.90 -19.79 77.31
CA GLY A 86 -6.07 -20.64 77.07
C GLY A 86 -6.97 -20.16 75.92
N GLN A 87 -6.51 -19.22 75.09
CA GLN A 87 -7.23 -18.79 73.88
C GLN A 87 -6.94 -19.76 72.72
N LEU A 88 -7.74 -19.69 71.66
CA LEU A 88 -7.57 -20.51 70.46
C LEU A 88 -6.92 -19.70 69.33
N ARG A 89 -5.75 -20.14 68.89
CA ARG A 89 -5.10 -19.66 67.68
C ARG A 89 -5.43 -20.62 66.55
N SER A 90 -6.32 -20.20 65.65
CA SER A 90 -6.72 -21.01 64.49
C SER A 90 -5.88 -20.74 63.24
N ALA A 91 -5.64 -21.79 62.47
CA ALA A 91 -5.17 -21.76 61.08
C ALA A 91 -6.17 -22.56 60.22
N CYS A 92 -6.74 -21.91 59.21
CA CYS A 92 -7.76 -22.49 58.34
C CYS A 92 -7.22 -22.73 56.93
N GLY A 93 -7.73 -23.75 56.26
CA GLY A 93 -7.41 -24.07 54.88
C GLY A 93 -8.32 -25.16 54.32
N ILE A 94 -7.89 -25.81 53.24
CA ILE A 94 -8.59 -26.90 52.57
C ILE A 94 -7.69 -28.14 52.56
N VAL A 95 -8.24 -29.32 52.85
CA VAL A 95 -7.52 -30.58 52.75
C VAL A 95 -7.17 -30.86 51.28
N ALA A 96 -5.94 -30.59 50.90
CA ALA A 96 -5.43 -30.77 49.54
C ALA A 96 -4.86 -32.17 49.30
N GLU A 97 -4.49 -32.88 50.37
CA GLU A 97 -4.03 -34.27 50.33
C GLU A 97 -4.47 -35.01 51.60
N ALA A 98 -4.86 -36.28 51.47
CA ALA A 98 -5.17 -37.16 52.58
C ALA A 98 -4.51 -38.53 52.35
N ARG A 99 -3.83 -39.06 53.36
CA ARG A 99 -3.12 -40.35 53.32
C ARG A 99 -3.54 -41.22 54.50
N ALA A 100 -3.66 -42.52 54.27
CA ALA A 100 -3.80 -43.53 55.30
C ALA A 100 -2.46 -44.26 55.48
N GLY A 101 -2.02 -44.39 56.73
CA GLY A 101 -0.78 -45.05 57.13
C GLY A 101 -1.00 -46.40 57.80
N ASP A 102 -0.03 -46.80 58.61
CA ASP A 102 -0.03 -48.10 59.29
C ASP A 102 -1.15 -48.22 60.34
N TYR A 103 -1.55 -49.47 60.59
CA TYR A 103 -2.54 -49.85 61.58
C TYR A 103 -2.02 -51.03 62.40
N ASP A 104 -2.07 -50.91 63.73
CA ASP A 104 -1.51 -51.93 64.64
C ASP A 104 -2.57 -52.81 65.33
N GLY A 105 -3.80 -52.86 64.80
CA GLY A 105 -4.90 -53.61 65.41
C GLY A 105 -5.73 -52.81 66.42
N GLY A 106 -5.36 -51.56 66.73
CA GLY A 106 -6.20 -50.67 67.54
C GLY A 106 -6.14 -49.19 67.17
N LEU A 107 -5.02 -48.71 66.63
CA LEU A 107 -4.89 -47.32 66.14
C LEU A 107 -4.39 -47.33 64.70
N GLY A 108 -5.02 -46.50 63.87
CA GLY A 108 -4.60 -46.19 62.50
C GLY A 108 -4.05 -44.78 62.40
N VAL A 109 -3.06 -44.57 61.53
CA VAL A 109 -2.48 -43.25 61.27
C VAL A 109 -3.09 -42.65 60.01
N TYR A 110 -3.41 -41.36 60.07
CA TYR A 110 -3.85 -40.57 58.92
C TYR A 110 -3.03 -39.29 58.83
N GLN A 111 -2.73 -38.83 57.63
CA GLN A 111 -2.05 -37.56 57.40
C GLN A 111 -2.89 -36.70 56.48
N LEU A 112 -3.15 -35.46 56.89
CA LEU A 112 -3.85 -34.46 56.09
C LEU A 112 -2.88 -33.32 55.77
N VAL A 113 -2.82 -32.91 54.50
CA VAL A 113 -2.11 -31.71 54.08
C VAL A 113 -3.15 -30.64 53.78
N ILE A 114 -3.18 -29.62 54.63
CA ILE A 114 -4.10 -28.49 54.57
C ILE A 114 -3.39 -27.33 53.89
N ARG A 115 -3.98 -26.77 52.85
CA ARG A 115 -3.42 -25.68 52.05
C ARG A 115 -4.41 -24.55 51.83
N ASP A 116 -3.89 -23.38 51.46
CA ASP A 116 -4.72 -22.24 51.06
C ASP A 116 -5.41 -22.41 49.70
N ALA A 117 -6.30 -21.47 49.37
CA ALA A 117 -7.09 -21.51 48.14
C ALA A 117 -6.25 -21.31 46.87
N LEU A 118 -5.13 -20.57 46.93
CA LEU A 118 -4.26 -20.40 45.76
C LEU A 118 -3.60 -21.74 45.39
N ALA A 119 -3.32 -22.63 46.36
CA ALA A 119 -2.81 -23.96 46.07
C ALA A 119 -3.81 -24.82 45.27
N ILE A 120 -5.13 -24.61 45.46
CA ILE A 120 -6.18 -25.26 44.68
C ILE A 120 -6.26 -24.63 43.29
N MET A 121 -6.23 -23.30 43.20
CA MET A 121 -6.25 -22.55 41.94
C MET A 121 -5.04 -22.84 41.05
N GLU A 122 -3.92 -23.32 41.62
CA GLU A 122 -2.74 -23.80 40.89
C GLU A 122 -3.07 -24.92 39.89
N LYS A 123 -4.14 -25.69 40.17
CA LYS A 123 -4.54 -26.85 39.34
C LYS A 123 -5.32 -26.48 38.09
N ARG A 124 -5.77 -25.23 37.94
CA ARG A 124 -6.44 -24.74 36.72
C ARG A 124 -5.50 -23.84 35.94
N VAL A 125 -5.12 -24.29 34.74
CA VAL A 125 -4.36 -23.50 33.76
C VAL A 125 -5.31 -22.89 32.75
N ASN A 126 -5.10 -21.61 32.43
CA ASN A 126 -5.97 -20.90 31.51
C ASN A 126 -5.21 -19.87 30.67
N SER A 127 -5.86 -19.44 29.59
CA SER A 127 -5.44 -18.33 28.75
C SER A 127 -6.62 -17.40 28.52
N ARG A 128 -6.48 -16.13 28.92
CA ARG A 128 -7.56 -15.14 28.95
C ARG A 128 -7.03 -13.75 28.63
N VAL A 129 -7.86 -12.92 28.01
CA VAL A 129 -7.55 -11.52 27.74
C VAL A 129 -8.51 -10.63 28.53
N PHE A 130 -7.95 -9.84 29.43
CA PHE A 130 -8.65 -8.82 30.21
C PHE A 130 -8.41 -7.45 29.56
N ARG A 131 -9.47 -6.68 29.36
CA ARG A 131 -9.46 -5.42 28.61
C ARG A 131 -9.93 -4.30 29.53
N TYR A 132 -9.20 -3.19 29.57
CA TYR A 132 -9.58 -1.98 30.33
C TYR A 132 -9.86 -2.24 31.83
N GLN A 133 -9.09 -3.15 32.45
CA GLN A 133 -9.16 -3.45 33.88
C GLN A 133 -7.78 -3.26 34.52
N ASN A 134 -7.75 -2.89 35.79
CA ASN A 134 -6.53 -2.91 36.58
C ASN A 134 -6.28 -4.32 37.16
N GLU A 135 -5.06 -4.57 37.63
CA GLU A 135 -4.64 -5.88 38.13
C GLU A 135 -5.47 -6.39 39.31
N LEU A 136 -5.93 -5.51 40.20
CA LEU A 136 -6.73 -5.91 41.37
C LEU A 136 -8.17 -6.24 40.99
N GLU A 137 -8.76 -5.49 40.07
CA GLU A 137 -10.08 -5.83 39.49
C GLU A 137 -10.04 -7.24 38.88
N ILE A 138 -8.96 -7.56 38.14
CA ILE A 138 -8.77 -8.90 37.56
C ILE A 138 -8.67 -9.96 38.65
N VAL A 139 -7.90 -9.72 39.73
CA VAL A 139 -7.79 -10.64 40.88
C VAL A 139 -9.15 -10.87 41.54
N GLN A 140 -9.94 -9.81 41.73
CA GLN A 140 -11.30 -9.92 42.28
C GLN A 140 -12.21 -10.74 41.38
N VAL A 141 -12.18 -10.50 40.06
CA VAL A 141 -12.94 -11.29 39.06
C VAL A 141 -12.61 -12.77 39.18
N LEU A 142 -11.33 -13.14 39.29
CA LEU A 142 -10.92 -14.53 39.43
C LEU A 142 -11.42 -15.16 40.73
N PHE A 143 -11.27 -14.47 41.86
CA PHE A 143 -11.73 -14.98 43.14
C PHE A 143 -13.25 -15.13 43.20
N ASP A 144 -14.00 -14.15 42.68
CA ASP A 144 -15.45 -14.23 42.61
C ASP A 144 -15.92 -15.34 41.66
N GLU A 145 -15.27 -15.53 40.53
CA GLU A 145 -15.56 -16.64 39.61
C GLU A 145 -15.37 -18.00 40.30
N TRP A 146 -14.26 -18.18 41.02
CA TRP A 146 -14.00 -19.42 41.77
C TRP A 146 -15.04 -19.67 42.86
N ARG A 147 -15.46 -18.63 43.58
CA ARG A 147 -16.47 -18.74 44.64
C ARG A 147 -17.88 -18.96 44.08
N GLN A 148 -18.19 -18.44 42.90
CA GLN A 148 -19.49 -18.63 42.26
C GLN A 148 -19.59 -20.01 41.59
N SER A 149 -18.50 -20.50 41.00
CA SER A 149 -18.49 -21.75 40.25
C SER A 149 -18.21 -22.99 41.10
N ASN A 150 -17.62 -22.84 42.29
CA ASN A 150 -17.25 -23.94 43.16
C ASN A 150 -17.80 -23.76 44.59
N GLY A 151 -18.80 -24.57 44.95
CA GLY A 151 -19.46 -24.50 46.25
C GLY A 151 -18.54 -24.76 47.45
N VAL A 152 -17.49 -25.57 47.29
CA VAL A 152 -16.50 -25.84 48.35
C VAL A 152 -15.66 -24.59 48.62
N LEU A 153 -15.16 -23.93 47.56
CA LEU A 153 -14.44 -22.67 47.73
C LEU A 153 -15.35 -21.55 48.24
N ALA A 154 -16.63 -21.54 47.83
CA ALA A 154 -17.61 -20.58 48.34
C ALA A 154 -17.80 -20.67 49.86
N SER A 155 -17.68 -21.87 50.44
CA SER A 155 -17.84 -22.12 51.88
C SER A 155 -16.54 -22.15 52.68
N ALA A 156 -15.38 -22.22 52.02
CA ALA A 156 -14.07 -22.35 52.66
C ALA A 156 -13.16 -21.12 52.49
N PHE A 157 -13.43 -20.27 51.50
CA PHE A 157 -12.52 -19.21 51.08
C PHE A 157 -13.21 -17.85 50.95
N GLU A 158 -12.59 -16.86 51.58
CA GLU A 158 -12.92 -15.44 51.46
C GLU A 158 -11.67 -14.65 51.04
N TYR A 159 -11.88 -13.47 50.48
CA TYR A 159 -10.80 -12.52 50.28
C TYR A 159 -11.25 -11.13 50.69
N GLU A 160 -10.31 -10.33 51.15
CA GLU A 160 -10.54 -8.97 51.60
C GLU A 160 -9.41 -8.05 51.13
N LEU A 161 -9.78 -6.82 50.81
CA LEU A 161 -8.85 -5.73 50.58
C LEU A 161 -8.77 -4.90 51.86
N ASP A 162 -7.56 -4.47 52.20
CA ASP A 162 -7.35 -3.53 53.29
C ASP A 162 -8.26 -2.28 53.17
N PRO A 163 -8.91 -1.79 54.23
CA PRO A 163 -9.71 -0.56 54.15
C PRO A 163 -8.94 0.67 53.65
N LEU A 164 -7.61 0.70 53.81
CA LEU A 164 -6.73 1.78 53.38
C LEU A 164 -6.23 1.62 51.93
N PHE A 165 -6.73 0.62 51.19
CA PHE A 165 -6.34 0.39 49.81
C PHE A 165 -6.85 1.51 48.88
N ASP A 166 -5.95 2.29 48.27
CA ASP A 166 -6.33 3.34 47.31
C ASP A 166 -6.29 2.80 45.87
N MET A 167 -7.45 2.41 45.35
CA MET A 167 -7.61 1.90 43.99
C MET A 167 -7.16 2.89 42.90
N ARG A 168 -7.12 4.21 43.18
CA ARG A 168 -6.68 5.23 42.22
C ARG A 168 -5.19 5.12 41.87
N GLN A 169 -4.40 4.40 42.66
CA GLN A 169 -2.98 4.17 42.41
C GLN A 169 -2.73 3.10 41.33
N PHE A 170 -3.77 2.35 40.92
CA PHE A 170 -3.69 1.25 39.96
C PHE A 170 -4.45 1.61 38.68
N PRO A 171 -3.78 2.18 37.66
CA PRO A 171 -4.47 2.57 36.44
C PRO A 171 -4.96 1.35 35.64
N PRO A 172 -6.14 1.41 35.01
CA PRO A 172 -6.63 0.34 34.15
C PRO A 172 -5.73 0.18 32.93
N ARG A 173 -5.43 -1.06 32.56
CA ARG A 173 -4.56 -1.37 31.41
C ARG A 173 -5.41 -1.61 30.18
N GLU A 174 -4.93 -1.18 29.02
CA GLU A 174 -5.62 -1.49 27.75
C GLU A 174 -5.81 -2.99 27.58
N GLN A 175 -4.80 -3.79 27.93
CA GLN A 175 -4.85 -5.24 27.90
C GLN A 175 -3.92 -5.85 28.95
N THR A 176 -4.41 -6.90 29.62
CA THR A 176 -3.62 -7.84 30.41
C THR A 176 -4.02 -9.26 30.04
N MET A 177 -3.05 -10.13 29.81
CA MET A 177 -3.27 -11.48 29.32
C MET A 177 -2.74 -12.50 30.32
N GLN A 178 -3.61 -13.44 30.72
CA GLN A 178 -3.20 -14.70 31.31
C GLN A 178 -2.78 -15.61 30.16
N TYR A 179 -1.57 -16.17 30.19
CA TYR A 179 -1.08 -17.01 29.10
C TYR A 179 -0.47 -18.32 29.62
N ASN A 180 -1.19 -19.43 29.40
CA ASN A 180 -0.76 -20.80 29.74
C ASN A 180 -0.20 -20.94 31.17
N GLU A 181 -0.72 -20.14 32.09
CA GLU A 181 -0.32 -20.12 33.49
C GLU A 181 -1.53 -20.49 34.35
N SER A 182 -1.27 -20.99 35.57
CA SER A 182 -2.34 -21.30 36.50
C SER A 182 -3.04 -20.02 36.97
N ASP A 183 -4.31 -20.11 37.38
CA ASP A 183 -5.02 -18.95 37.93
C ASP A 183 -4.28 -18.38 39.16
N ALA A 184 -3.66 -19.25 39.96
CA ALA A 184 -2.84 -18.85 41.10
C ALA A 184 -1.53 -18.16 40.70
N ALA A 185 -0.82 -18.69 39.70
CA ALA A 185 0.39 -18.05 39.16
C ALA A 185 0.08 -16.67 38.60
N PHE A 186 -1.03 -16.55 37.86
CA PHE A 186 -1.50 -15.28 37.33
C PHE A 186 -1.82 -14.27 38.44
N VAL A 187 -2.61 -14.66 39.45
CA VAL A 187 -2.89 -13.81 40.62
C VAL A 187 -1.59 -13.37 41.29
N ARG A 188 -0.66 -14.29 41.58
CA ARG A 188 0.61 -13.95 42.21
C ARG A 188 1.43 -13.00 41.34
N ARG A 189 1.48 -13.20 40.03
CA ARG A 189 2.18 -12.33 39.06
C ARG A 189 1.62 -10.91 39.08
N LEU A 190 0.30 -10.76 39.08
CA LEU A 190 -0.39 -9.47 39.14
C LEU A 190 -0.10 -8.74 40.47
N LEU A 191 -0.22 -9.44 41.60
CA LEU A 191 0.07 -8.89 42.92
C LEU A 191 1.55 -8.52 43.07
N ARG A 192 2.47 -9.39 42.60
CA ARG A 192 3.93 -9.17 42.57
C ARG A 192 4.30 -7.91 41.80
N ARG A 193 3.80 -7.78 40.56
CA ARG A 193 4.03 -6.61 39.71
C ARG A 193 3.66 -5.30 40.41
N ARG A 194 2.55 -5.31 41.14
CA ARG A 194 1.99 -4.14 41.83
C ARG A 194 2.51 -3.93 43.24
N GLY A 195 3.38 -4.82 43.73
CA GLY A 195 3.90 -4.77 45.10
C GLY A 195 2.83 -4.99 46.17
N VAL A 196 1.71 -5.61 45.81
CA VAL A 196 0.61 -5.88 46.73
C VAL A 196 0.93 -7.15 47.51
N ALA A 197 1.03 -7.01 48.83
CA ALA A 197 1.26 -8.14 49.70
C ALA A 197 -0.04 -8.84 50.09
N TRP A 198 0.09 -10.10 50.50
CA TRP A 198 -1.04 -10.87 51.00
C TRP A 198 -0.66 -11.73 52.19
N THR A 199 -1.64 -12.03 53.03
CA THR A 199 -1.53 -13.01 54.13
C THR A 199 -2.83 -13.78 54.27
N PHE A 200 -2.79 -14.91 54.98
CA PHE A 200 -3.96 -15.71 55.30
C PHE A 200 -4.31 -15.61 56.78
N ARG A 201 -5.59 -15.45 57.08
CA ARG A 201 -6.11 -15.47 58.45
C ARG A 201 -7.38 -16.33 58.52
N PRO A 202 -7.75 -16.86 59.70
CA PRO A 202 -9.07 -17.45 59.87
C PRO A 202 -10.16 -16.41 59.55
N GLY A 203 -11.13 -16.80 58.73
CA GLY A 203 -12.27 -15.99 58.31
C GLY A 203 -13.41 -16.02 59.33
N HIS A 204 -14.37 -15.11 59.19
CA HIS A 204 -15.60 -15.14 59.97
C HIS A 204 -16.56 -16.17 59.36
N ALA A 205 -17.08 -17.10 60.16
CA ALA A 205 -18.12 -18.02 59.72
C ALA A 205 -19.34 -17.21 59.23
N ARG A 206 -19.83 -17.48 58.02
CA ARG A 206 -20.92 -16.73 57.40
C ARG A 206 -22.24 -16.97 58.12
N THR A 207 -22.70 -16.01 58.90
CA THR A 207 -24.13 -15.89 59.26
C THR A 207 -24.81 -15.04 58.18
N ARG A 208 -25.08 -15.65 57.02
CA ARG A 208 -25.82 -14.98 55.94
C ARG A 208 -27.25 -15.53 55.85
N THR A 209 -27.99 -15.43 56.96
CA THR A 209 -29.46 -15.43 57.06
C THR A 209 -29.87 -15.34 58.54
N LEU A 210 -31.03 -14.76 58.84
CA LEU A 210 -31.64 -14.68 60.17
C LEU A 210 -32.14 -16.04 60.72
N GLU A 211 -31.86 -17.13 60.01
CA GLU A 211 -32.07 -18.49 60.50
C GLU A 211 -30.80 -18.96 61.19
N VAL A 212 -30.80 -18.79 62.51
CA VAL A 212 -29.79 -19.29 63.44
C VAL A 212 -29.79 -20.82 63.37
N GLU A 213 -28.59 -21.41 63.48
CA GLU A 213 -28.27 -22.85 63.55
C GLU A 213 -28.05 -23.54 62.18
N ARG A 214 -26.82 -23.51 61.63
CA ARG A 214 -26.12 -24.69 61.06
C ARG A 214 -24.88 -24.45 60.17
N ASP A 215 -24.49 -23.22 59.81
CA ASP A 215 -23.29 -23.05 58.97
C ASP A 215 -22.04 -22.66 59.78
N THR A 216 -21.36 -23.67 60.32
CA THR A 216 -20.12 -23.54 61.10
C THR A 216 -18.88 -23.98 60.31
N SER A 217 -18.89 -24.00 58.98
CA SER A 217 -17.72 -24.46 58.21
C SER A 217 -16.47 -23.60 58.49
N PRO A 218 -15.26 -24.20 58.66
CA PRO A 218 -14.00 -23.48 58.62
C PRO A 218 -13.83 -22.62 57.35
N VAL A 219 -13.34 -21.39 57.52
CA VAL A 219 -13.04 -20.46 56.42
C VAL A 219 -11.65 -19.86 56.63
N HIS A 220 -10.86 -19.74 55.56
CA HIS A 220 -9.68 -18.89 55.53
C HIS A 220 -9.90 -17.69 54.62
N THR A 221 -9.39 -16.54 55.05
CA THR A 221 -9.47 -15.26 54.33
C THR A 221 -8.09 -14.87 53.84
N LEU A 222 -7.97 -14.63 52.53
CA LEU A 222 -6.79 -13.98 51.94
C LEU A 222 -6.96 -12.46 52.05
N VAL A 223 -6.07 -11.80 52.77
CA VAL A 223 -6.09 -10.35 52.95
C VAL A 223 -5.03 -9.73 52.06
N LEU A 224 -5.45 -8.87 51.14
CA LEU A 224 -4.58 -8.06 50.29
C LEU A 224 -4.32 -6.70 50.95
N PHE A 225 -3.05 -6.32 51.07
CA PHE A 225 -2.66 -5.05 51.69
C PHE A 225 -1.44 -4.43 50.98
N ALA A 226 -1.31 -3.10 51.09
CA ALA A 226 -0.20 -2.33 50.50
C ALA A 226 0.62 -1.57 51.56
N ASP A 227 -0.01 -1.15 52.66
CA ASP A 227 0.66 -0.51 53.80
C ASP A 227 0.88 -1.56 54.91
N SER A 228 2.12 -1.74 55.35
CA SER A 228 2.42 -2.69 56.44
C SER A 228 1.99 -2.19 57.82
N ASN A 229 1.63 -0.91 57.97
CA ASN A 229 1.17 -0.35 59.24
C ASN A 229 -0.27 -0.73 59.59
N SER A 230 -1.06 -1.14 58.60
CA SER A 230 -2.45 -1.58 58.79
C SER A 230 -2.56 -2.98 59.40
N LEU A 231 -1.46 -3.74 59.41
CA LEU A 231 -1.42 -5.09 59.95
C LEU A 231 -1.78 -5.11 61.43
N PRO A 232 -2.60 -6.08 61.88
CA PRO A 232 -3.11 -6.11 63.24
C PRO A 232 -2.02 -6.51 64.24
N ARG A 233 -2.20 -6.06 65.48
CA ARG A 233 -1.35 -6.50 66.60
C ARG A 233 -1.66 -7.95 66.94
N ASN A 234 -0.63 -8.76 67.12
CA ASN A 234 -0.74 -10.15 67.52
C ASN A 234 -1.29 -10.30 68.95
N GLY A 235 -2.03 -11.39 69.20
CA GLY A 235 -2.62 -11.72 70.50
C GLY A 235 -1.61 -11.84 71.65
N ALA A 236 -0.37 -12.25 71.36
CA ALA A 236 0.71 -12.29 72.35
C ALA A 236 0.99 -10.90 72.94
N GLY A 237 0.84 -9.84 72.15
CA GLY A 237 1.11 -8.45 72.55
C GLY A 237 2.61 -8.20 72.74
N THR A 238 3.06 -8.22 73.99
CA THR A 238 4.47 -8.05 74.34
C THR A 238 5.06 -9.39 74.72
N VAL A 239 6.13 -9.80 74.03
CA VAL A 239 6.76 -11.12 74.17
C VAL A 239 8.16 -10.96 74.75
N ARG A 240 8.47 -11.75 75.76
CA ARG A 240 9.76 -11.70 76.46
C ARG A 240 10.79 -12.60 75.79
N TYR A 241 11.99 -12.08 75.61
CA TYR A 241 13.19 -12.86 75.32
C TYR A 241 13.73 -13.46 76.62
N HIS A 242 13.63 -14.79 76.77
CA HIS A 242 14.00 -15.50 77.99
C HIS A 242 14.14 -16.99 77.74
N ARG A 243 14.83 -17.71 78.63
CA ARG A 243 14.87 -19.18 78.60
C ARG A 243 13.45 -19.76 78.55
N GLY A 244 13.26 -20.78 77.73
CA GLY A 244 12.01 -21.53 77.65
C GLY A 244 12.01 -22.69 78.64
N GLY A 245 10.87 -22.96 79.27
CA GLY A 245 10.69 -24.10 80.18
C GLY A 245 9.23 -24.31 80.54
N ALA A 246 8.85 -25.56 80.85
CA ALA A 246 7.49 -25.93 81.24
C ALA A 246 7.01 -25.28 82.56
N SER A 247 7.91 -24.65 83.31
CA SER A 247 7.63 -23.90 84.54
C SER A 247 7.40 -22.40 84.32
N GLU A 248 7.56 -21.89 83.09
CA GLU A 248 7.29 -20.48 82.78
C GLU A 248 5.78 -20.27 82.59
N GLU A 249 5.22 -19.20 83.17
CA GLU A 249 3.78 -18.90 83.10
C GLU A 249 3.34 -18.39 81.72
N ARG A 250 4.29 -17.90 80.91
CA ARG A 250 4.06 -17.26 79.61
C ARG A 250 5.01 -17.83 78.57
N ASP A 251 4.56 -17.93 77.33
CA ASP A 251 5.42 -18.33 76.21
C ASP A 251 6.49 -17.25 75.95
N THR A 252 7.72 -17.69 75.65
CA THR A 252 8.87 -16.81 75.45
C THR A 252 9.57 -17.08 74.12
N ILE A 253 10.28 -16.07 73.64
CA ILE A 253 11.27 -16.20 72.57
C ILE A 253 12.59 -16.61 73.23
N VAL A 254 13.17 -17.71 72.77
CA VAL A 254 14.40 -18.31 73.33
C VAL A 254 15.63 -18.02 72.48
N SER A 255 15.44 -17.73 71.19
CA SER A 255 16.48 -17.34 70.25
C SER A 255 16.04 -16.11 69.46
N TRP A 256 16.95 -15.17 69.27
CA TRP A 256 16.73 -13.96 68.49
C TRP A 256 18.03 -13.56 67.80
N SER A 257 18.02 -13.46 66.47
CA SER A 257 19.18 -13.03 65.70
C SER A 257 18.77 -12.00 64.66
N ALA A 258 19.59 -10.96 64.49
CA ALA A 258 19.43 -9.95 63.46
C ALA A 258 20.36 -10.26 62.29
N ALA A 259 19.85 -10.16 61.07
CA ALA A 259 20.62 -10.32 59.84
C ALA A 259 20.51 -9.06 58.97
N ARG A 260 21.62 -8.67 58.34
CA ARG A 260 21.65 -7.60 57.34
C ARG A 260 22.22 -8.12 56.03
N ARG A 261 21.67 -7.65 54.92
CA ARG A 261 22.18 -7.94 53.57
C ARG A 261 22.38 -6.60 52.86
N LEU A 262 23.52 -6.47 52.18
CA LEU A 262 23.78 -5.32 51.33
C LEU A 262 22.84 -5.37 50.12
N GLN A 263 22.22 -4.24 49.81
CA GLN A 263 21.27 -4.08 48.71
C GLN A 263 21.63 -2.86 47.86
N ALA A 264 21.11 -2.81 46.64
CA ALA A 264 21.31 -1.67 45.74
C ALA A 264 20.79 -0.36 46.37
N GLY A 265 21.44 0.77 46.08
CA GLY A 265 21.02 2.09 46.56
C GLY A 265 20.03 2.79 45.63
N SER A 266 19.89 2.30 44.40
CA SER A 266 18.87 2.75 43.46
C SER A 266 18.36 1.61 42.58
N THR A 267 17.19 1.84 42.00
CA THR A 267 16.66 1.05 40.90
C THR A 267 16.40 2.00 39.73
N THR A 268 16.80 1.58 38.54
CA THR A 268 16.55 2.32 37.29
C THR A 268 15.86 1.39 36.30
N ARG A 269 14.74 1.86 35.74
CA ARG A 269 13.91 1.12 34.79
C ARG A 269 13.73 1.93 33.52
N HIS A 270 13.99 1.30 32.38
CA HIS A 270 13.78 1.91 31.07
C HIS A 270 12.71 1.15 30.29
N SER A 271 11.66 1.83 29.86
CA SER A 271 10.55 1.26 29.10
C SER A 271 10.22 2.16 27.90
N TRP A 272 10.32 1.61 26.69
CA TRP A 272 10.04 2.34 25.45
C TRP A 272 8.54 2.69 25.30
N ASP A 273 8.26 3.92 24.88
CA ASP A 273 6.91 4.39 24.52
C ASP A 273 6.89 4.82 23.04
N TYR A 274 6.17 4.07 22.20
CA TYR A 274 6.06 4.40 20.77
C TYR A 274 5.03 5.50 20.47
N ARG A 275 4.14 5.83 21.42
CA ARG A 275 3.18 6.94 21.30
C ARG A 275 3.86 8.28 21.60
N ASN A 276 4.94 8.27 22.38
CA ASN A 276 5.75 9.46 22.67
C ASN A 276 7.26 9.21 22.44
N PRO A 277 7.71 8.92 21.20
CA PRO A 277 9.09 8.49 20.92
C PRO A 277 10.14 9.59 21.17
N LEU A 278 9.74 10.86 21.22
CA LEU A 278 10.63 12.00 21.52
C LEU A 278 10.70 12.31 23.03
N GLY A 279 9.78 11.78 23.83
CA GLY A 279 9.73 11.96 25.29
C GLY A 279 10.69 11.05 26.04
N THR A 280 11.94 10.92 25.61
CA THR A 280 12.92 9.95 26.13
C THR A 280 13.16 10.08 27.64
N GLN A 281 13.08 11.30 28.19
CA GLN A 281 13.19 11.56 29.63
C GLN A 281 12.10 10.88 30.47
N PHE A 282 10.95 10.57 29.87
CA PHE A 282 9.82 9.92 30.53
C PHE A 282 9.83 8.39 30.36
N MET A 283 10.75 7.86 29.55
CA MET A 283 10.94 6.43 29.36
C MET A 283 11.83 5.80 30.44
N THR A 284 12.53 6.62 31.23
CA THR A 284 13.39 6.16 32.33
C THR A 284 12.80 6.59 33.67
N ALA A 285 12.64 5.64 34.58
CA ALA A 285 12.24 5.88 35.96
C ALA A 285 13.35 5.44 36.92
N THR A 286 13.68 6.28 37.90
CA THR A 286 14.66 5.97 38.94
C THR A 286 14.03 6.15 40.32
N ALA A 287 14.17 5.14 41.17
CA ALA A 287 13.84 5.19 42.60
C ALA A 287 15.10 4.99 43.43
N ARG A 288 15.20 5.70 44.56
CA ARG A 288 16.37 5.66 45.46
C ARG A 288 16.00 5.04 46.79
N SER A 289 16.92 4.28 47.35
CA SER A 289 16.74 3.64 48.65
C SER A 289 16.76 4.68 49.76
N MET A 290 15.83 4.54 50.70
CA MET A 290 15.77 5.27 51.95
C MET A 290 16.30 4.45 53.14
N ALA A 291 16.68 3.18 52.91
CA ALA A 291 17.15 2.29 53.96
C ALA A 291 18.60 2.62 54.36
N ASP A 292 18.83 2.73 55.67
CA ASP A 292 20.18 2.87 56.22
C ASP A 292 20.88 1.50 56.32
N GLN A 293 21.88 1.32 55.47
CA GLN A 293 22.76 0.15 55.39
C GLN A 293 24.09 0.37 56.14
N GLY A 294 24.20 1.45 56.91
CA GLY A 294 25.40 1.84 57.66
C GLY A 294 26.39 2.65 56.81
N ARG A 295 27.44 3.21 57.44
CA ARG A 295 28.36 4.16 56.76
C ARG A 295 28.97 3.60 55.47
N SER A 296 29.64 2.44 55.55
CA SER A 296 30.26 1.82 54.37
C SER A 296 29.22 1.18 53.45
N GLY A 297 28.12 0.66 54.01
CA GLY A 297 27.02 0.07 53.24
C GLY A 297 26.33 1.11 52.37
N ASN A 298 26.01 2.29 52.90
CA ASN A 298 25.41 3.39 52.15
C ASN A 298 26.34 3.90 51.05
N GLN A 299 27.65 4.01 51.33
CA GLN A 299 28.63 4.41 50.33
C GLN A 299 28.70 3.40 49.18
N LEU A 300 28.71 2.10 49.49
CA LEU A 300 28.73 1.05 48.47
C LEU A 300 27.39 0.95 47.73
N ALA A 301 26.26 0.96 48.45
CA ALA A 301 24.91 0.94 47.89
C ALA A 301 24.67 2.11 46.93
N ALA A 302 25.16 3.32 47.24
CA ALA A 302 25.08 4.47 46.34
C ALA A 302 25.78 4.26 44.97
N SER A 303 26.68 3.28 44.87
CA SER A 303 27.33 2.88 43.61
C SER A 303 26.65 1.69 42.91
N LEU A 304 25.66 1.06 43.56
CA LEU A 304 24.93 -0.09 43.05
C LEU A 304 23.55 0.34 42.54
N ASP A 305 23.35 0.24 41.23
CA ASP A 305 22.08 0.46 40.55
C ASP A 305 21.53 -0.87 40.04
N ASP A 306 20.33 -1.26 40.49
CA ASP A 306 19.56 -2.30 39.81
C ASP A 306 18.98 -1.66 38.54
N TYR A 307 19.67 -1.83 37.41
CA TYR A 307 19.25 -1.33 36.11
C TYR A 307 18.56 -2.42 35.28
N GLN A 308 17.41 -2.11 34.68
CA GLN A 308 16.73 -3.01 33.75
C GLN A 308 16.02 -2.27 32.61
N VAL A 309 16.18 -2.80 31.40
CA VAL A 309 15.30 -2.47 30.27
C VAL A 309 14.10 -3.40 30.30
N GLU A 310 12.91 -2.82 30.44
CA GLU A 310 11.64 -3.52 30.52
C GLU A 310 10.95 -3.57 29.15
N MET A 311 9.85 -4.31 29.09
CA MET A 311 8.99 -4.32 27.92
C MET A 311 8.46 -2.90 27.61
N PRO A 312 8.13 -2.59 26.35
CA PRO A 312 7.51 -1.31 26.00
C PRO A 312 6.24 -1.07 26.81
N HIS A 313 6.01 0.18 27.24
CA HIS A 313 4.91 0.56 28.12
C HIS A 313 4.80 -0.33 29.38
N ALA A 314 5.88 -0.56 30.13
CA ALA A 314 5.79 -1.34 31.37
C ALA A 314 4.73 -0.78 32.34
N GLY A 315 4.76 0.54 32.56
CA GLY A 315 3.69 1.33 33.20
C GLY A 315 2.65 1.86 32.20
N ASN A 316 1.48 2.27 32.70
CA ASN A 316 0.44 2.93 31.93
C ASN A 316 0.83 4.35 31.48
N ASP A 317 1.51 5.08 32.37
CA ASP A 317 2.03 6.42 32.18
C ASP A 317 3.34 6.60 32.97
N VAL A 318 3.88 7.82 32.98
CA VAL A 318 5.15 8.16 33.63
C VAL A 318 5.10 7.93 35.14
N GLU A 319 3.98 8.28 35.78
CA GLU A 319 3.83 8.15 37.23
C GLU A 319 3.70 6.68 37.62
N ASP A 320 2.91 5.91 36.87
CA ASP A 320 2.77 4.47 37.05
C ASP A 320 4.11 3.74 36.86
N HIS A 321 4.88 4.10 35.83
CA HIS A 321 6.21 3.52 35.60
C HIS A 321 7.18 3.83 36.75
N TRP A 322 7.14 5.05 37.30
CA TRP A 322 7.92 5.40 38.48
C TRP A 322 7.51 4.60 39.72
N ARG A 323 6.21 4.38 39.95
CA ARG A 323 5.72 3.54 41.05
C ARG A 323 6.19 2.09 40.95
N LEU A 324 6.27 1.51 39.74
CA LEU A 324 6.84 0.16 39.55
C LEU A 324 8.32 0.11 39.98
N GLY A 325 9.10 1.16 39.67
CA GLY A 325 10.46 1.31 40.17
C GLY A 325 10.51 1.44 41.71
N GLN A 326 9.59 2.20 42.30
CA GLN A 326 9.50 2.33 43.76
C GLN A 326 9.16 1.01 44.44
N VAL A 327 8.23 0.21 43.87
CA VAL A 327 7.91 -1.14 44.36
C VAL A 327 9.16 -2.02 44.39
N ARG A 328 9.98 -1.98 43.33
CA ARG A 328 11.24 -2.72 43.30
C ARG A 328 12.23 -2.21 44.35
N MET A 329 12.34 -0.89 44.55
CA MET A 329 13.21 -0.32 45.57
C MET A 329 12.76 -0.74 46.98
N ASN A 330 11.46 -0.68 47.26
CA ASN A 330 10.88 -1.13 48.53
C ASN A 330 11.18 -2.61 48.80
N ARG A 331 11.26 -3.47 47.77
CA ARG A 331 11.68 -4.87 47.92
C ARG A 331 13.13 -5.00 48.41
N HIS A 332 14.06 -4.21 47.86
CA HIS A 332 15.45 -4.17 48.35
C HIS A 332 15.53 -3.64 49.79
N GLU A 333 14.73 -2.62 50.13
CA GLU A 333 14.66 -2.11 51.51
C GLU A 333 14.18 -3.19 52.48
N PHE A 334 13.14 -3.94 52.10
CA PHE A 334 12.67 -5.10 52.86
C PHE A 334 13.77 -6.15 53.10
N GLU A 335 14.60 -6.43 52.10
CA GLU A 335 15.68 -7.42 52.20
C GLU A 335 16.93 -6.93 52.95
N THR A 336 17.02 -5.64 53.26
CA THR A 336 18.20 -5.02 53.88
C THR A 336 18.43 -5.51 55.31
N LYS A 337 17.36 -5.70 56.10
CA LYS A 337 17.44 -6.13 57.49
C LYS A 337 16.23 -7.00 57.87
N CYS A 338 16.51 -8.20 58.36
CA CYS A 338 15.51 -9.10 58.93
C CYS A 338 15.96 -9.64 60.30
N PHE A 339 15.04 -10.28 61.00
CA PHE A 339 15.26 -10.90 62.30
C PHE A 339 14.73 -12.33 62.27
N HIS A 340 15.49 -13.27 62.81
CA HIS A 340 15.10 -14.66 62.97
C HIS A 340 14.87 -14.95 64.45
N GLY A 341 13.67 -15.41 64.78
CA GLY A 341 13.26 -15.76 66.14
C GLY A 341 12.92 -17.24 66.26
N GLU A 342 13.17 -17.82 67.44
CA GLU A 342 12.66 -19.13 67.82
C GLU A 342 12.10 -19.08 69.25
N GLY A 343 10.99 -19.76 69.49
CA GLY A 343 10.35 -19.81 70.81
C GLY A 343 9.20 -20.80 70.88
N GLY A 344 8.47 -20.73 72.00
CA GLY A 344 7.25 -21.51 72.23
C GLY A 344 5.95 -20.73 72.01
N VAL A 345 6.01 -19.54 71.40
CA VAL A 345 4.91 -18.57 71.36
C VAL A 345 3.82 -19.00 70.39
N ARG A 346 2.77 -19.62 70.95
CA ARG A 346 1.68 -20.24 70.17
C ARG A 346 0.75 -19.24 69.48
N ASP A 347 0.70 -18.00 69.95
CA ASP A 347 -0.15 -16.95 69.39
C ASP A 347 0.34 -16.42 68.02
N LEU A 348 1.61 -16.61 67.66
CA LEU A 348 2.22 -15.97 66.50
C LEU A 348 1.56 -16.38 65.17
N ARG A 349 1.48 -15.43 64.24
CA ARG A 349 0.92 -15.58 62.88
C ARG A 349 1.63 -14.66 61.89
N ALA A 350 1.70 -15.08 60.63
CA ALA A 350 2.26 -14.26 59.56
C ALA A 350 1.33 -13.08 59.26
N GLY A 351 1.88 -11.88 59.09
CA GLY A 351 1.11 -10.66 58.87
C GLY A 351 0.52 -10.05 60.14
N GLU A 352 1.00 -10.43 61.33
CA GLU A 352 0.70 -9.73 62.59
C GLU A 352 2.00 -9.20 63.22
N TRP A 353 1.90 -8.20 64.10
CA TRP A 353 3.07 -7.63 64.78
C TRP A 353 3.02 -7.76 66.31
N PHE A 354 4.20 -7.88 66.94
CA PHE A 354 4.36 -7.98 68.39
C PHE A 354 5.47 -7.05 68.90
N THR A 355 5.49 -6.77 70.19
CA THR A 355 6.56 -5.99 70.85
C THR A 355 7.54 -6.92 71.55
N LEU A 356 8.83 -6.84 71.28
CA LEU A 356 9.86 -7.63 71.97
C LEU A 356 10.37 -6.90 73.23
N CYS A 357 10.52 -7.62 74.34
CA CYS A 357 11.15 -7.11 75.56
C CYS A 357 12.12 -8.11 76.20
N GLY A 358 13.02 -7.64 77.06
CA GLY A 358 13.98 -8.48 77.77
C GLY A 358 15.21 -8.88 76.96
N HIS A 359 15.33 -8.41 75.71
CA HIS A 359 16.52 -8.64 74.88
C HIS A 359 17.54 -7.50 75.09
N PRO A 360 18.81 -7.81 75.38
CA PRO A 360 19.78 -6.83 75.87
C PRO A 360 20.07 -5.68 74.90
N GLU A 361 20.06 -5.93 73.59
CA GLU A 361 20.28 -4.88 72.57
C GLU A 361 18.96 -4.18 72.18
N ILE A 362 17.94 -4.92 71.74
CA ILE A 362 16.61 -4.36 71.42
C ILE A 362 15.99 -3.46 72.50
N ASP A 363 16.17 -3.76 73.80
CA ASP A 363 15.61 -2.90 74.86
C ASP A 363 16.29 -1.51 74.96
N THR A 364 17.44 -1.31 74.32
CA THR A 364 18.09 0.00 74.19
C THR A 364 17.51 0.86 73.06
N HIS A 365 16.70 0.29 72.18
CA HIS A 365 16.09 0.99 71.05
C HIS A 365 14.83 1.76 71.46
N PRO A 366 14.45 2.82 70.72
CA PRO A 366 13.17 3.53 70.91
C PRO A 366 11.98 2.58 70.86
N ALA A 367 10.90 2.89 71.60
CA ALA A 367 9.73 2.03 71.70
C ALA A 367 9.14 1.58 70.34
N PRO A 368 8.98 2.45 69.31
CA PRO A 368 8.48 2.02 68.00
C PRO A 368 9.41 1.04 67.26
N GLU A 369 10.72 1.07 67.54
CA GLU A 369 11.67 0.14 66.96
C GLU A 369 11.64 -1.24 67.64
N ARG A 370 10.91 -1.40 68.75
CA ARG A 370 10.77 -2.68 69.45
C ARG A 370 9.57 -3.49 68.97
N ASP A 371 8.82 -2.96 67.99
CA ASP A 371 7.72 -3.65 67.33
C ASP A 371 8.21 -4.35 66.06
N PHE A 372 7.83 -5.62 65.92
CA PHE A 372 8.26 -6.48 64.83
C PHE A 372 7.05 -7.13 64.15
N THR A 373 7.01 -7.05 62.83
CA THR A 373 6.01 -7.71 61.98
C THR A 373 6.53 -9.07 61.53
N ILE A 374 5.75 -10.12 61.75
CA ILE A 374 6.11 -11.49 61.39
C ILE A 374 5.85 -11.70 59.90
N THR A 375 6.89 -12.06 59.16
CA THR A 375 6.85 -12.22 57.70
C THR A 375 6.73 -13.68 57.29
N ALA A 376 7.28 -14.59 58.08
CA ALA A 376 7.13 -16.03 57.91
C ALA A 376 7.19 -16.72 59.27
N LEU A 377 6.50 -17.84 59.42
CA LEU A 377 6.67 -18.74 60.57
C LEU A 377 6.56 -20.20 60.17
N HIS A 378 7.25 -21.04 60.93
CA HIS A 378 7.19 -22.48 60.92
C HIS A 378 6.79 -22.98 62.31
N VAL A 379 5.76 -23.81 62.37
CA VAL A 379 5.17 -24.33 63.60
C VAL A 379 5.37 -25.84 63.64
N GLU A 380 5.96 -26.33 64.72
CA GLU A 380 6.00 -27.75 65.06
C GLU A 380 5.35 -27.94 66.42
N ALA A 381 4.31 -28.76 66.50
CA ALA A 381 3.59 -28.98 67.75
C ALA A 381 3.16 -30.44 67.90
N GLU A 382 3.26 -30.96 69.12
CA GLU A 382 2.81 -32.30 69.49
C GLU A 382 1.79 -32.27 70.63
N ASN A 383 0.71 -33.04 70.47
CA ASN A 383 -0.30 -33.20 71.49
C ASN A 383 0.19 -34.11 72.63
N ASN A 384 -0.33 -33.90 73.84
CA ASN A 384 0.02 -34.71 74.99
C ASN A 384 -0.81 -36.01 75.05
N LEU A 385 -0.16 -37.14 74.76
CA LEU A 385 -0.71 -38.48 75.02
C LEU A 385 -0.07 -39.09 76.28
N PRO A 386 -0.78 -40.00 76.97
CA PRO A 386 -0.18 -40.89 77.96
C PRO A 386 1.08 -41.58 77.41
N ALA A 387 2.09 -41.83 78.24
CA ALA A 387 3.43 -42.24 77.79
C ALA A 387 3.42 -43.55 76.98
N ASP A 388 2.58 -44.50 77.37
CA ASP A 388 2.32 -45.77 76.71
C ASP A 388 1.69 -45.60 75.32
N VAL A 389 0.65 -44.75 75.21
CA VAL A 389 0.00 -44.42 73.93
C VAL A 389 0.94 -43.62 73.04
N SER A 390 1.69 -42.67 73.59
CA SER A 390 2.67 -41.85 72.86
C SER A 390 3.78 -42.70 72.23
N ALA A 391 4.33 -43.68 72.97
CA ALA A 391 5.35 -44.59 72.45
C ALA A 391 4.81 -45.53 71.35
N ARG A 392 3.54 -45.94 71.45
CA ARG A 392 2.84 -46.72 70.42
C ARG A 392 2.61 -45.89 69.16
N VAL A 393 2.10 -44.67 69.30
CA VAL A 393 1.85 -43.75 68.19
C VAL A 393 3.15 -43.34 67.49
N ARG A 394 4.24 -43.06 68.22
CA ARG A 394 5.54 -42.77 67.59
C ARG A 394 6.09 -43.94 66.76
N ARG A 395 5.88 -45.19 67.18
CA ARG A 395 6.28 -46.37 66.39
C ARG A 395 5.46 -46.51 65.12
N LEU A 396 4.14 -46.34 65.22
CA LEU A 396 3.23 -46.31 64.07
C LEU A 396 3.57 -45.19 63.08
N MET A 397 4.04 -44.04 63.58
CA MET A 397 4.42 -42.89 62.76
C MET A 397 5.88 -42.95 62.27
N GLY A 398 6.69 -43.92 62.72
CA GLY A 398 8.15 -43.92 62.53
C GLY A 398 8.61 -43.86 61.08
N ALA A 399 7.95 -44.59 60.18
CA ALA A 399 8.26 -44.58 58.74
C ALA A 399 7.84 -43.29 58.03
N TRP A 400 6.88 -42.54 58.58
CA TRP A 400 6.32 -41.32 57.99
C TRP A 400 7.06 -40.05 58.47
N LEU A 401 7.63 -40.09 59.67
CA LEU A 401 8.35 -38.97 60.26
C LEU A 401 9.63 -38.60 59.48
N GLU A 402 10.28 -39.59 58.85
CA GLU A 402 11.48 -39.37 58.04
C GLU A 402 11.18 -38.74 56.67
N SER A 403 9.95 -38.90 56.15
CA SER A 403 9.53 -38.36 54.85
C SER A 403 8.83 -36.99 54.93
N ALA A 404 8.39 -36.57 56.12
CA ALA A 404 7.59 -35.36 56.34
C ALA A 404 8.40 -34.17 56.91
N ALA A 405 9.72 -34.32 57.07
CA ALA A 405 10.58 -33.21 57.45
C ALA A 405 10.75 -32.26 56.26
N PHE A 406 10.47 -30.97 56.47
CA PHE A 406 10.88 -29.95 55.52
C PHE A 406 12.43 -29.99 55.41
N PRO A 407 13.02 -30.00 54.20
CA PRO A 407 14.44 -30.28 53.97
C PRO A 407 15.43 -29.40 54.75
N ASP A 408 15.00 -28.23 55.23
CA ASP A 408 15.87 -27.22 55.85
C ASP A 408 15.75 -27.14 57.39
N THR A 409 15.11 -28.11 58.04
CA THR A 409 14.93 -28.07 59.51
C THR A 409 16.13 -28.73 60.23
N PRO A 410 16.92 -28.02 61.05
CA PRO A 410 18.04 -28.64 61.78
C PRO A 410 17.55 -29.70 62.80
N PRO A 411 18.27 -30.82 62.97
CA PRO A 411 17.91 -31.86 63.93
C PRO A 411 17.96 -31.35 65.37
N SER A 412 17.03 -31.82 66.21
CA SER A 412 16.75 -31.30 67.55
C SER A 412 17.86 -31.52 68.59
N LEU A 413 18.18 -30.48 69.36
CA LEU A 413 18.63 -30.57 70.75
C LEU A 413 17.39 -30.51 71.67
N GLY A 414 16.92 -31.66 72.16
CA GLY A 414 15.96 -31.76 73.28
C GLY A 414 14.46 -31.80 72.94
N ALA A 415 13.70 -32.48 73.81
CA ALA A 415 12.27 -32.78 73.69
C ALA A 415 11.36 -31.58 73.99
N VAL A 416 11.31 -30.58 73.09
CA VAL A 416 10.34 -29.47 73.16
C VAL A 416 9.08 -29.86 72.40
N ARG A 417 7.90 -29.75 73.04
CA ARG A 417 6.60 -30.16 72.46
C ARG A 417 5.97 -29.16 71.50
N VAL A 418 6.35 -27.88 71.59
CA VAL A 418 5.94 -26.83 70.66
C VAL A 418 7.16 -25.97 70.33
N ARG A 419 7.46 -25.82 69.04
CA ARG A 419 8.49 -24.95 68.50
C ARG A 419 7.87 -24.06 67.45
N VAL A 420 8.13 -22.76 67.56
CA VAL A 420 7.77 -21.76 66.57
C VAL A 420 9.04 -21.03 66.16
N SER A 421 9.46 -21.23 64.92
CA SER A 421 10.55 -20.49 64.28
C SER A 421 9.94 -19.46 63.34
N PHE A 422 10.45 -18.23 63.30
CA PHE A 422 9.83 -17.18 62.50
C PHE A 422 10.83 -16.12 62.03
N ASP A 423 10.47 -15.50 60.92
CA ASP A 423 11.14 -14.32 60.38
C ASP A 423 10.31 -13.09 60.68
N ALA A 424 10.98 -11.99 60.99
CA ALA A 424 10.35 -10.71 61.23
C ALA A 424 11.16 -9.55 60.67
N VAL A 425 10.47 -8.44 60.42
CA VAL A 425 11.07 -7.13 60.15
C VAL A 425 10.55 -6.12 61.17
N ARG A 426 11.19 -4.96 61.31
CA ARG A 426 10.61 -3.89 62.14
C ARG A 426 9.26 -3.47 61.57
N ARG A 427 8.33 -3.08 62.44
CA ARG A 427 7.04 -2.53 62.02
C ARG A 427 7.24 -1.27 61.16
N GLY A 428 6.45 -1.13 60.10
CA GLY A 428 6.49 -0.01 59.17
C GLY A 428 7.45 -0.17 58.00
N ILE A 429 8.27 -1.23 57.96
CA ILE A 429 9.01 -1.60 56.75
C ILE A 429 8.00 -2.06 55.68
N PRO A 430 8.03 -1.52 54.45
CA PRO A 430 7.15 -1.97 53.38
C PRO A 430 7.32 -3.48 53.12
N LEU A 431 6.21 -4.22 53.15
CA LEU A 431 6.22 -5.65 52.83
C LEU A 431 5.87 -5.80 51.37
N VAL A 432 6.88 -6.02 50.53
CA VAL A 432 6.69 -6.10 49.08
C VAL A 432 7.11 -7.49 48.58
N PRO A 433 6.26 -8.18 47.81
CA PRO A 433 6.63 -9.43 47.17
C PRO A 433 7.75 -9.22 46.14
N SER A 434 8.61 -10.22 45.94
CA SER A 434 9.62 -10.15 44.87
C SER A 434 8.96 -10.24 43.49
N PHE A 435 9.38 -9.37 42.58
CA PHE A 435 9.00 -9.40 41.16
C PHE A 435 10.25 -9.22 40.29
N ASP A 436 10.50 -10.17 39.40
CA ASP A 436 11.44 -10.06 38.29
C ASP A 436 10.71 -10.47 37.00
N PRO A 437 10.48 -9.55 36.05
CA PRO A 437 9.78 -9.87 34.81
C PRO A 437 10.46 -10.95 33.97
N ARG A 438 11.76 -11.25 34.20
CA ARG A 438 12.48 -12.34 33.51
C ARG A 438 12.08 -13.73 33.98
N VAL A 439 11.43 -13.85 35.14
CA VAL A 439 11.06 -15.14 35.75
C VAL A 439 9.57 -15.20 36.06
N ASP A 440 8.98 -14.10 36.53
CA ASP A 440 7.58 -14.04 36.95
C ASP A 440 6.62 -13.84 35.77
N LEU A 441 7.08 -13.41 34.59
CA LEU A 441 6.23 -13.36 33.40
C LEU A 441 6.25 -14.71 32.67
N PRO A 442 5.09 -15.20 32.18
CA PRO A 442 5.11 -16.28 31.21
C PRO A 442 5.78 -15.77 29.93
N HIS A 443 6.53 -16.65 29.26
CA HIS A 443 7.23 -16.31 28.02
C HIS A 443 6.45 -16.90 26.83
N PRO A 444 5.50 -16.14 26.24
CA PRO A 444 4.77 -16.61 25.08
C PRO A 444 5.71 -16.78 23.89
N GLN A 445 5.58 -17.94 23.25
CA GLN A 445 6.17 -18.20 21.94
C GLN A 445 5.39 -17.44 20.86
N LEU A 446 5.96 -17.38 19.66
CA LEU A 446 5.24 -16.91 18.46
C LEU A 446 3.92 -17.67 18.30
N GLN A 447 2.84 -16.94 18.01
CA GLN A 447 1.50 -17.49 17.88
C GLN A 447 0.78 -16.91 16.67
N SER A 448 -0.08 -17.71 16.04
CA SER A 448 -1.04 -17.18 15.07
C SER A 448 -2.16 -16.43 15.79
N ALA A 449 -2.68 -15.37 15.17
CA ALA A 449 -3.90 -14.69 15.55
C ALA A 449 -4.71 -14.34 14.31
N ILE A 450 -6.00 -14.04 14.47
CA ILE A 450 -6.86 -13.63 13.35
C ILE A 450 -7.23 -12.16 13.53
N VAL A 451 -7.12 -11.36 12.47
CA VAL A 451 -7.51 -9.95 12.50
C VAL A 451 -9.03 -9.81 12.62
N THR A 452 -9.49 -8.94 13.50
CA THR A 452 -10.92 -8.69 13.77
C THR A 452 -11.32 -7.26 13.43
N GLY A 453 -12.60 -7.08 13.09
CA GLY A 453 -13.18 -5.79 12.74
C GLY A 453 -14.69 -5.76 13.03
N PRO A 454 -15.32 -4.57 13.00
CA PRO A 454 -16.77 -4.44 13.07
C PRO A 454 -17.48 -5.28 11.98
N PRO A 455 -18.74 -5.68 12.19
CA PRO A 455 -19.50 -6.42 11.18
C PRO A 455 -19.54 -5.67 9.84
N GLY A 456 -19.17 -6.37 8.76
CA GLY A 456 -19.16 -5.81 7.39
C GLY A 456 -17.90 -5.01 7.02
N GLU A 457 -17.00 -4.73 7.98
CA GLU A 457 -15.75 -4.02 7.72
C GLU A 457 -14.67 -4.95 7.17
N GLU A 458 -14.01 -4.57 6.08
CA GLU A 458 -12.91 -5.36 5.48
C GLU A 458 -11.54 -4.91 6.00
N VAL A 459 -11.39 -3.62 6.35
CA VAL A 459 -10.11 -3.03 6.83
C VAL A 459 -10.37 -2.21 8.08
N HIS A 460 -9.97 -2.73 9.24
CA HIS A 460 -10.19 -2.06 10.52
C HIS A 460 -8.86 -1.70 11.20
N CYS A 461 -8.48 -0.42 11.13
CA CYS A 461 -7.26 0.09 11.76
C CYS A 461 -7.47 1.43 12.46
N ASP A 462 -6.50 1.83 13.28
CA ASP A 462 -6.45 3.16 13.87
C ASP A 462 -5.49 4.11 13.12
N ALA A 463 -5.30 5.33 13.64
CA ALA A 463 -4.43 6.36 13.04
C ALA A 463 -2.94 5.96 12.96
N LEU A 464 -2.50 4.94 13.69
CA LEU A 464 -1.13 4.41 13.66
C LEU A 464 -1.03 3.14 12.78
N GLY A 465 -2.09 2.75 12.08
CA GLY A 465 -2.13 1.52 11.29
C GLY A 465 -2.12 0.25 12.14
N ARG A 466 -2.49 0.34 13.43
CA ARG A 466 -2.66 -0.82 14.31
C ARG A 466 -3.98 -1.50 14.00
N VAL A 467 -4.05 -2.81 14.20
CA VAL A 467 -5.26 -3.61 13.98
C VAL A 467 -5.72 -4.28 15.27
N LYS A 468 -6.95 -4.78 15.28
CA LYS A 468 -7.48 -5.65 16.34
C LYS A 468 -7.33 -7.11 15.93
N ILE A 469 -7.08 -7.98 16.88
CA ILE A 469 -6.89 -9.41 16.66
C ILE A 469 -7.69 -10.21 17.68
N ARG A 470 -7.85 -11.49 17.40
CA ARG A 470 -8.27 -12.50 18.36
C ARG A 470 -7.20 -13.59 18.45
N PHE A 471 -6.88 -13.99 19.67
CA PHE A 471 -6.00 -15.12 19.91
C PHE A 471 -6.79 -16.43 19.83
N PRO A 472 -6.30 -17.46 19.13
CA PRO A 472 -6.91 -18.78 19.13
C PRO A 472 -6.92 -19.40 20.53
N GLY A 473 -7.91 -20.26 20.82
CA GLY A 473 -7.99 -20.99 22.08
C GLY A 473 -8.58 -20.21 23.26
N MET A 474 -8.89 -18.92 23.09
CA MET A 474 -9.63 -18.14 24.08
C MET A 474 -11.09 -18.62 24.17
N ARG A 475 -11.55 -18.95 25.39
CA ARG A 475 -12.89 -19.54 25.60
C ARG A 475 -13.89 -18.49 26.07
N THR A 476 -15.04 -18.40 25.41
CA THR A 476 -16.12 -17.45 25.76
C THR A 476 -16.65 -17.68 27.18
N GLY A 477 -16.68 -18.93 27.66
CA GLY A 477 -17.11 -19.26 29.03
C GLY A 477 -16.25 -18.62 30.12
N ASP A 478 -14.95 -18.46 29.86
CA ASP A 478 -14.00 -17.78 30.75
C ASP A 478 -14.10 -16.25 30.61
N HIS A 479 -14.77 -15.70 29.59
CA HIS A 479 -14.91 -14.25 29.39
C HIS A 479 -16.33 -13.75 29.72
N ARG A 480 -17.13 -14.53 30.46
CA ARG A 480 -18.50 -14.16 30.85
C ARG A 480 -18.58 -12.85 31.63
N HIS A 481 -17.60 -12.57 32.49
CA HIS A 481 -17.50 -11.33 33.26
C HIS A 481 -17.43 -10.07 32.38
N ALA A 482 -17.02 -10.21 31.11
CA ALA A 482 -16.86 -9.13 30.14
C ALA A 482 -17.76 -9.32 28.91
N HIS A 483 -18.90 -10.01 29.05
CA HIS A 483 -19.84 -10.31 27.95
C HIS A 483 -19.17 -10.96 26.73
N GLY A 484 -18.15 -11.79 26.96
CA GLY A 484 -17.40 -12.50 25.92
C GLY A 484 -16.22 -11.72 25.34
N ALA A 485 -16.01 -10.44 25.69
CA ALA A 485 -14.85 -9.68 25.23
C ALA A 485 -13.53 -10.39 25.62
N GLY A 486 -12.67 -10.64 24.64
CA GLY A 486 -11.47 -11.48 24.76
C GLY A 486 -11.60 -12.81 24.02
N ALA A 487 -12.83 -13.22 23.69
CA ALA A 487 -13.16 -14.48 23.00
C ALA A 487 -14.49 -14.40 22.22
N SER A 488 -14.82 -13.23 21.66
CA SER A 488 -16.10 -12.93 21.00
C SER A 488 -16.02 -12.89 19.46
N ASP A 489 -14.83 -13.07 18.89
CA ASP A 489 -14.50 -12.84 17.50
C ASP A 489 -14.75 -11.38 17.03
N THR A 490 -14.71 -10.41 17.94
CA THR A 490 -14.96 -8.98 17.67
C THR A 490 -13.73 -8.10 17.99
N PRO A 491 -13.75 -6.79 17.64
CA PRO A 491 -12.70 -5.84 18.05
C PRO A 491 -12.49 -5.68 19.56
N ALA A 492 -13.38 -6.23 20.38
CA ALA A 492 -13.26 -6.27 21.82
C ALA A 492 -12.16 -7.25 22.31
N ASP A 493 -11.73 -8.19 21.47
CA ASP A 493 -10.89 -9.32 21.88
C ASP A 493 -9.41 -8.99 22.14
N SER A 494 -8.91 -7.85 21.66
CA SER A 494 -7.54 -7.42 21.91
C SER A 494 -7.40 -5.91 22.01
N ALA A 495 -6.24 -5.45 22.47
CA ALA A 495 -5.76 -4.08 22.28
C ALA A 495 -5.44 -3.81 20.82
N TRP A 496 -5.19 -2.54 20.51
CA TRP A 496 -4.62 -2.17 19.22
C TRP A 496 -3.20 -2.71 19.11
N VAL A 497 -2.98 -3.62 18.16
CA VAL A 497 -1.71 -4.32 17.95
C VAL A 497 -0.99 -3.70 16.75
N ARG A 498 0.29 -3.34 16.94
CA ARG A 498 1.13 -2.79 15.86
C ARG A 498 1.43 -3.86 14.83
N VAL A 499 1.49 -3.45 13.57
CA VAL A 499 1.87 -4.29 12.43
C VAL A 499 3.28 -3.89 11.98
N ALA A 500 4.20 -4.86 11.93
CA ALA A 500 5.53 -4.64 11.39
C ALA A 500 5.44 -4.36 9.88
N SER A 501 6.23 -3.39 9.42
CA SER A 501 6.42 -3.10 7.99
C SER A 501 7.87 -3.37 7.61
N ASN A 502 8.10 -3.83 6.37
CA ASN A 502 9.45 -4.02 5.83
C ASN A 502 10.15 -2.71 5.47
N TRP A 503 9.41 -1.60 5.38
CA TRP A 503 9.95 -0.26 5.15
C TRP A 503 9.07 0.79 5.82
N ALA A 504 9.59 1.49 6.82
CA ALA A 504 8.87 2.57 7.50
C ALA A 504 9.84 3.61 8.07
N GLY A 505 9.50 4.90 7.97
CA GLY A 505 10.19 6.00 8.65
C GLY A 505 10.72 7.10 7.71
N ALA A 506 11.57 7.98 8.23
CA ALA A 506 12.29 9.06 7.53
C ALA A 506 11.62 10.44 7.39
N GLY A 507 10.52 10.74 8.09
CA GLY A 507 10.05 12.13 8.22
C GLY A 507 9.05 12.39 9.36
N PRO A 508 8.69 13.65 9.63
CA PRO A 508 7.67 14.00 10.62
C PRO A 508 6.25 13.92 10.04
N GLY A 509 5.37 13.16 10.71
CA GLY A 509 3.97 12.99 10.31
C GLY A 509 3.77 12.13 9.05
N SER A 510 2.54 11.68 8.79
CA SER A 510 2.25 10.68 7.74
C SER A 510 2.58 11.14 6.31
N GLN A 511 2.53 12.44 6.04
CA GLN A 511 2.79 13.00 4.70
C GLN A 511 4.27 13.10 4.33
N GLN A 512 5.18 12.96 5.30
CA GLN A 512 6.63 13.03 5.09
C GLN A 512 7.33 11.70 5.40
N GLN A 513 6.58 10.64 5.78
CA GLN A 513 7.17 9.31 5.96
C GLN A 513 7.52 8.68 4.61
N ALA A 514 8.64 7.97 4.56
CA ALA A 514 8.86 6.91 3.58
C ALA A 514 8.35 5.58 4.14
N GLY A 515 7.93 4.68 3.25
CA GLY A 515 7.60 3.31 3.65
C GLY A 515 6.55 2.64 2.78
N SER A 516 6.27 1.40 3.15
CA SER A 516 5.18 0.57 2.65
C SER A 516 4.10 0.44 3.73
N LEU A 517 2.83 0.50 3.30
CA LEU A 517 1.67 0.32 4.18
C LEU A 517 0.76 -0.76 3.60
N GLY A 518 0.84 -1.96 4.18
CA GLY A 518 -0.03 -3.09 3.86
C GLY A 518 -0.79 -3.54 5.11
N LEU A 519 -2.00 -3.03 5.32
CA LEU A 519 -2.81 -3.37 6.48
C LEU A 519 -3.41 -4.79 6.33
N PRO A 520 -3.24 -5.68 7.33
CA PRO A 520 -3.96 -6.95 7.36
C PRO A 520 -5.47 -6.71 7.38
N ARG A 521 -6.19 -7.42 6.52
CA ARG A 521 -7.66 -7.34 6.43
C ARG A 521 -8.31 -8.18 7.52
N VAL A 522 -9.57 -7.88 7.83
CA VAL A 522 -10.37 -8.68 8.76
C VAL A 522 -10.45 -10.12 8.26
N GLY A 523 -10.18 -11.08 9.15
CA GLY A 523 -10.12 -12.51 8.83
C GLY A 523 -8.76 -13.02 8.40
N THR A 524 -7.76 -12.14 8.15
CA THR A 524 -6.39 -12.56 7.86
C THR A 524 -5.74 -13.21 9.08
N GLU A 525 -5.06 -14.33 8.86
CA GLU A 525 -4.17 -14.93 9.86
C GLU A 525 -2.83 -14.19 9.89
N VAL A 526 -2.42 -13.79 11.08
CA VAL A 526 -1.20 -13.02 11.35
C VAL A 526 -0.32 -13.75 12.35
N LEU A 527 1.00 -13.63 12.17
CA LEU A 527 1.98 -14.13 13.12
C LEU A 527 2.28 -13.05 14.16
N VAL A 528 2.11 -13.38 15.45
CA VAL A 528 2.25 -12.46 16.57
C VAL A 528 3.46 -12.84 17.42
N ALA A 529 4.30 -11.84 17.71
CA ALA A 529 5.35 -11.89 18.71
C ALA A 529 4.98 -11.01 19.91
N PHE A 530 5.75 -11.13 20.99
CA PHE A 530 5.50 -10.44 22.25
C PHE A 530 6.75 -9.66 22.67
N MET A 531 6.66 -8.32 22.65
CA MET A 531 7.79 -7.44 22.90
C MET A 531 8.28 -7.59 24.34
N GLY A 532 9.58 -7.85 24.51
CA GLY A 532 10.18 -8.08 25.84
C GLY A 532 9.71 -9.38 26.50
N GLY A 533 9.07 -10.29 25.76
CA GLY A 533 8.52 -11.54 26.31
C GLY A 533 7.25 -11.34 27.15
N ASP A 534 6.60 -10.18 27.12
CA ASP A 534 5.39 -9.91 27.88
C ASP A 534 4.12 -10.26 27.07
N PRO A 535 3.23 -11.17 27.55
CA PRO A 535 1.97 -11.48 26.88
C PRO A 535 1.05 -10.25 26.68
N ASP A 536 1.22 -9.18 27.46
CA ASP A 536 0.48 -7.92 27.35
C ASP A 536 0.97 -7.03 26.19
N ARG A 537 2.06 -7.43 25.50
CA ARG A 537 2.75 -6.61 24.49
C ARG A 537 2.85 -7.29 23.12
N PRO A 538 1.73 -7.68 22.49
CA PRO A 538 1.76 -8.29 21.17
C PRO A 538 2.19 -7.30 20.08
N VAL A 539 2.86 -7.83 19.05
CA VAL A 539 3.18 -7.15 17.79
C VAL A 539 3.02 -8.15 16.64
N ILE A 540 2.38 -7.74 15.56
CA ILE A 540 2.23 -8.56 14.36
C ILE A 540 3.51 -8.46 13.53
N LEU A 541 4.13 -9.60 13.23
CA LEU A 541 5.34 -9.67 12.42
C LEU A 541 5.04 -9.82 10.92
N SER A 542 4.05 -10.64 10.58
CA SER A 542 3.72 -10.99 9.20
C SER A 542 2.30 -11.55 9.07
N GLN A 543 1.86 -11.76 7.83
CA GLN A 543 0.61 -12.42 7.48
C GLN A 543 0.91 -13.84 6.97
N LEU A 544 0.03 -14.80 7.28
CA LEU A 544 0.17 -16.19 6.88
C LEU A 544 -0.97 -16.59 5.94
N TYR A 545 -0.63 -17.40 4.92
CA TYR A 545 -1.62 -18.10 4.12
C TYR A 545 -2.05 -19.40 4.83
N ASN A 546 -3.29 -19.79 4.64
CA ASN A 546 -3.87 -21.04 5.15
C ASN A 546 -4.88 -21.62 4.15
N GLN A 547 -5.62 -22.67 4.52
CA GLN A 547 -6.56 -23.32 3.60
C GLN A 547 -7.72 -22.41 3.14
N ARG A 548 -8.08 -21.40 3.93
CA ARG A 548 -9.13 -20.43 3.60
C ARG A 548 -8.55 -19.22 2.86
N ALA A 549 -7.42 -18.69 3.33
CA ALA A 549 -6.68 -17.61 2.73
C ALA A 549 -5.46 -18.19 2.00
N GLN A 550 -5.68 -18.74 0.82
CA GLN A 550 -4.61 -19.33 0.01
C GLN A 550 -3.73 -18.23 -0.61
N PRO A 551 -2.48 -18.54 -1.01
CA PRO A 551 -1.65 -17.61 -1.78
C PRO A 551 -2.40 -17.09 -3.02
N PRO A 552 -2.24 -15.81 -3.39
CA PRO A 552 -2.94 -15.25 -4.54
C PRO A 552 -2.49 -15.94 -5.83
N ALA A 553 -3.44 -16.30 -6.68
CA ALA A 553 -3.14 -16.67 -8.05
C ALA A 553 -2.57 -15.45 -8.79
N LEU A 554 -1.37 -15.57 -9.34
CA LEU A 554 -0.73 -14.51 -10.14
C LEU A 554 -1.05 -14.60 -11.64
N SER A 555 -1.80 -15.64 -12.03
CA SER A 555 -2.37 -15.83 -13.36
C SER A 555 -3.87 -16.08 -13.23
N ARG A 556 -4.63 -15.74 -14.28
CA ARG A 556 -6.08 -16.05 -14.36
C ARG A 556 -6.37 -17.48 -14.81
N ALA A 557 -5.39 -18.20 -15.36
CA ALA A 557 -5.57 -19.52 -15.96
C ALA A 557 -4.95 -20.67 -15.12
N GLY A 558 -4.32 -20.38 -13.98
CA GLY A 558 -3.74 -21.40 -13.11
C GLY A 558 -3.17 -20.86 -11.81
N GLU A 559 -2.93 -21.78 -10.88
CA GLU A 559 -2.53 -21.47 -9.50
C GLU A 559 -1.28 -22.27 -9.09
N LEU A 560 -0.91 -22.20 -7.82
CA LEU A 560 0.13 -23.06 -7.25
C LEU A 560 -0.36 -24.52 -7.14
N PRO A 561 0.51 -25.53 -7.30
CA PRO A 561 1.96 -25.44 -7.60
C PRO A 561 2.28 -25.34 -9.11
N GLY A 562 1.26 -25.33 -9.98
CA GLY A 562 1.45 -25.32 -11.44
C GLY A 562 2.27 -24.11 -11.91
N ASN A 563 1.94 -22.92 -11.41
CA ASN A 563 2.58 -21.65 -11.79
C ASN A 563 3.69 -21.20 -10.80
N ARG A 564 4.47 -22.15 -10.26
CA ARG A 564 5.51 -21.89 -9.23
C ARG A 564 6.65 -20.93 -9.62
N TYR A 565 6.80 -20.58 -10.90
CA TYR A 565 7.81 -19.64 -11.39
C TYR A 565 7.29 -18.19 -11.49
N LEU A 566 6.03 -17.96 -11.12
CA LEU A 566 5.45 -16.62 -11.01
C LEU A 566 5.67 -16.08 -9.59
N SER A 567 6.12 -14.84 -9.47
CA SER A 567 6.27 -14.13 -8.19
C SER A 567 5.80 -12.67 -8.30
N GLY A 568 5.45 -12.04 -7.18
CA GLY A 568 5.02 -10.64 -7.20
C GLY A 568 3.97 -10.27 -6.15
N MET A 569 3.23 -9.20 -6.42
CA MET A 569 2.22 -8.63 -5.54
C MET A 569 0.89 -8.53 -6.28
N ARG A 570 -0.20 -8.99 -5.65
CA ARG A 570 -1.57 -8.82 -6.14
C ARG A 570 -2.43 -8.22 -5.04
N SER A 571 -3.09 -7.10 -5.33
CA SER A 571 -4.08 -6.48 -4.45
C SER A 571 -5.50 -6.94 -4.79
N ARG A 572 -6.47 -6.55 -3.96
CA ARG A 572 -7.90 -6.77 -4.19
C ARG A 572 -8.68 -5.52 -3.82
N GLU A 573 -9.60 -5.10 -4.67
CA GLU A 573 -10.56 -4.02 -4.45
C GLU A 573 -11.34 -4.26 -3.14
N ILE A 574 -11.56 -3.21 -2.36
CA ILE A 574 -12.35 -3.29 -1.13
C ILE A 574 -13.82 -3.45 -1.51
N GLY A 575 -14.46 -4.51 -0.99
CA GLY A 575 -15.83 -4.88 -1.38
C GLY A 575 -15.96 -5.41 -2.82
N GLY A 576 -14.84 -5.72 -3.49
CA GLY A 576 -14.80 -6.18 -4.87
C GLY A 576 -13.81 -7.33 -5.11
N ALA A 577 -13.73 -7.78 -6.37
CA ALA A 577 -12.85 -8.89 -6.77
C ALA A 577 -11.66 -8.44 -7.64
N ARG A 578 -11.71 -7.22 -8.20
CA ARG A 578 -10.67 -6.72 -9.10
C ARG A 578 -9.40 -6.39 -8.34
N GLY A 579 -8.24 -6.43 -8.98
CA GLY A 579 -6.96 -6.11 -8.34
C GLY A 579 -6.02 -5.28 -9.20
N GLY A 580 -4.98 -4.77 -8.55
CA GLY A 580 -3.72 -4.40 -9.21
C GLY A 580 -2.71 -5.52 -9.03
N GLN A 581 -1.78 -5.66 -9.96
CA GLN A 581 -0.76 -6.70 -9.95
C GLN A 581 0.59 -6.17 -10.41
N LEU A 582 1.64 -6.52 -9.69
CA LEU A 582 3.03 -6.51 -10.15
C LEU A 582 3.48 -7.97 -10.20
N LEU A 583 3.86 -8.46 -11.38
CA LEU A 583 4.21 -9.85 -11.64
C LEU A 583 5.61 -9.93 -12.26
N PHE A 584 6.40 -10.87 -11.76
CA PHE A 584 7.65 -11.35 -12.35
C PHE A 584 7.46 -12.81 -12.75
N ASP A 585 7.76 -13.11 -14.01
CA ASP A 585 7.71 -14.46 -14.55
C ASP A 585 9.15 -14.92 -14.81
N ASP A 586 9.63 -15.86 -13.99
CA ASP A 586 10.97 -16.42 -14.06
C ASP A 586 11.01 -17.76 -14.83
N THR A 587 9.99 -18.03 -15.66
CA THR A 587 9.96 -19.24 -16.48
C THR A 587 11.20 -19.28 -17.41
N PRO A 588 12.00 -20.36 -17.41
CA PRO A 588 13.24 -20.42 -18.17
C PRO A 588 13.06 -20.10 -19.67
N GLY A 589 13.85 -19.15 -20.17
CA GLY A 589 13.78 -18.68 -21.56
C GLY A 589 12.57 -17.81 -21.89
N GLN A 590 11.73 -17.48 -20.90
CA GLN A 590 10.48 -16.74 -21.08
C GLN A 590 10.30 -15.66 -20.00
N ILE A 591 11.40 -14.99 -19.63
CA ILE A 591 11.39 -14.00 -18.56
C ILE A 591 10.50 -12.80 -18.92
N ALA A 592 9.64 -12.38 -18.00
CA ALA A 592 8.74 -11.26 -18.22
C ALA A 592 8.41 -10.49 -16.93
N VAL A 593 8.02 -9.23 -17.08
CA VAL A 593 7.52 -8.38 -16.00
C VAL A 593 6.22 -7.74 -16.44
N GLN A 594 5.21 -7.75 -15.56
CA GLN A 594 3.91 -7.13 -15.81
C GLN A 594 3.52 -6.22 -14.65
N LEU A 595 3.09 -5.00 -14.98
CA LEU A 595 2.33 -4.12 -14.09
C LEU A 595 0.92 -3.99 -14.65
N ALA A 596 -0.09 -4.49 -13.94
CA ALA A 596 -1.46 -4.55 -14.44
C ALA A 596 -2.48 -3.98 -13.43
N SER A 597 -3.56 -3.43 -13.99
CA SER A 597 -4.79 -3.09 -13.28
C SER A 597 -5.96 -3.76 -14.00
N GLU A 598 -6.76 -4.51 -13.25
CA GLU A 598 -7.96 -5.13 -13.80
C GLU A 598 -9.05 -4.09 -14.13
N HIS A 599 -8.87 -2.82 -13.72
CA HIS A 599 -9.67 -1.73 -14.24
C HIS A 599 -9.33 -1.47 -15.71
N ALA A 600 -10.24 -1.84 -16.61
CA ALA A 600 -10.11 -1.68 -18.05
C ALA A 600 -8.90 -2.41 -18.66
N ALA A 601 -8.48 -3.54 -18.08
CA ALA A 601 -7.36 -4.37 -18.54
C ALA A 601 -6.13 -3.53 -18.91
N SER A 602 -5.74 -2.61 -18.02
CA SER A 602 -4.66 -1.67 -18.28
C SER A 602 -3.35 -2.26 -17.79
N GLU A 603 -2.41 -2.51 -18.68
CA GLU A 603 -1.19 -3.27 -18.39
C GLU A 603 0.04 -2.72 -19.14
N LEU A 604 1.18 -2.78 -18.46
CA LEU A 604 2.51 -2.65 -19.03
C LEU A 604 3.19 -4.01 -18.93
N ASN A 605 3.43 -4.64 -20.07
CA ASN A 605 4.09 -5.94 -20.16
C ASN A 605 5.48 -5.78 -20.80
N LEU A 606 6.50 -6.42 -20.24
CA LEU A 606 7.90 -6.33 -20.65
C LEU A 606 8.52 -7.72 -20.77
N GLY A 607 9.41 -7.92 -21.74
CA GLY A 607 10.13 -9.19 -21.96
C GLY A 607 9.36 -10.14 -22.88
N TRP A 608 9.20 -11.40 -22.44
CA TRP A 608 8.48 -12.44 -23.17
C TRP A 608 6.96 -12.34 -22.95
N LEU A 609 6.24 -11.80 -23.92
CA LEU A 609 4.79 -11.65 -23.82
C LEU A 609 4.13 -12.99 -24.11
N SER A 610 3.21 -13.39 -23.23
CA SER A 610 2.49 -14.66 -23.34
C SER A 610 1.05 -14.52 -22.86
N GLU A 611 0.21 -15.49 -23.20
CA GLU A 611 -1.10 -15.66 -22.61
C GLU A 611 -0.99 -15.96 -21.10
N PRO A 612 -2.08 -15.82 -20.31
CA PRO A 612 -2.06 -16.21 -18.91
C PRO A 612 -1.60 -17.66 -18.73
N ARG A 613 -0.56 -17.86 -17.91
CA ARG A 613 0.00 -19.21 -17.70
C ARG A 613 -0.95 -20.15 -16.98
N ALA A 614 -0.98 -21.39 -17.43
CA ALA A 614 -1.59 -22.53 -16.75
C ALA A 614 -0.56 -23.65 -16.64
N ASN A 615 -0.30 -24.14 -15.42
CA ASN A 615 0.69 -25.19 -15.16
C ASN A 615 2.10 -24.89 -15.73
N GLY A 616 2.51 -23.63 -15.69
CA GLY A 616 3.81 -23.17 -16.21
C GLY A 616 3.85 -23.00 -17.74
N GLN A 617 2.78 -23.33 -18.46
CA GLN A 617 2.69 -23.19 -19.91
C GLN A 617 1.83 -21.98 -20.29
N ALA A 618 2.19 -21.31 -21.38
CA ALA A 618 1.39 -20.26 -22.01
C ALA A 618 1.68 -20.19 -23.51
N GLY A 619 0.70 -19.79 -24.30
CA GLY A 619 0.90 -19.43 -25.70
C GLY A 619 1.73 -18.14 -25.82
N PRO A 620 2.66 -18.04 -26.79
CA PRO A 620 3.40 -16.80 -27.01
C PRO A 620 2.49 -15.70 -27.60
N ARG A 621 2.75 -14.44 -27.25
CA ARG A 621 2.05 -13.25 -27.79
C ARG A 621 2.97 -12.26 -28.49
N GLY A 622 4.25 -12.22 -28.16
CA GLY A 622 5.23 -11.27 -28.70
C GLY A 622 6.44 -11.10 -27.78
N GLU A 623 7.36 -10.23 -28.14
CA GLU A 623 8.55 -9.93 -27.34
C GLU A 623 8.78 -8.41 -27.26
N GLY A 624 9.42 -7.96 -26.19
CA GLY A 624 9.80 -6.54 -26.01
C GLY A 624 8.92 -5.83 -24.99
N ALA A 625 8.12 -4.84 -25.42
CA ALA A 625 7.28 -4.05 -24.52
C ALA A 625 5.88 -3.82 -25.12
N GLU A 626 4.86 -3.92 -24.29
CA GLU A 626 3.46 -3.65 -24.64
C GLU A 626 2.82 -2.77 -23.55
N LEU A 627 2.26 -1.63 -23.95
CA LEU A 627 1.36 -0.84 -23.12
C LEU A 627 -0.05 -0.98 -23.69
N ARG A 628 -0.96 -1.55 -22.91
CA ARG A 628 -2.34 -1.85 -23.33
C ARG A 628 -3.34 -1.25 -22.34
N SER A 629 -4.49 -0.81 -22.85
CA SER A 629 -5.70 -0.58 -22.08
C SER A 629 -6.92 -0.78 -22.98
N ASP A 630 -8.02 -1.28 -22.43
CA ASP A 630 -9.33 -1.31 -23.11
C ASP A 630 -10.00 0.08 -23.11
N LYS A 631 -9.40 1.06 -22.42
CA LYS A 631 -9.78 2.47 -22.42
C LYS A 631 -8.66 3.31 -23.04
N ALA A 632 -8.79 4.64 -22.96
CA ALA A 632 -7.80 5.55 -23.50
C ALA A 632 -6.43 5.36 -22.83
N VAL A 633 -5.38 5.21 -23.63
CA VAL A 633 -3.98 5.36 -23.23
C VAL A 633 -3.51 6.73 -23.70
N ALA A 634 -2.97 7.54 -22.79
CA ALA A 634 -2.40 8.85 -23.12
C ALA A 634 -0.95 8.93 -22.62
N LEU A 635 -0.02 9.23 -23.53
CA LEU A 635 1.37 9.56 -23.21
C LEU A 635 1.51 11.08 -23.30
N ARG A 636 1.90 11.75 -22.21
CA ARG A 636 2.03 13.23 -22.13
C ARG A 636 3.39 13.61 -21.54
N GLY A 637 4.06 14.61 -22.13
CA GLY A 637 5.33 15.17 -21.63
C GLY A 637 5.30 16.70 -21.64
N GLY A 638 5.85 17.35 -20.61
CA GLY A 638 5.84 18.82 -20.44
C GLY A 638 6.62 19.59 -21.52
N GLU A 639 7.52 18.92 -22.23
CA GLU A 639 8.24 19.43 -23.42
C GLU A 639 7.88 18.64 -24.71
N GLY A 640 6.77 17.87 -24.66
CA GLY A 640 6.12 17.18 -25.79
C GLY A 640 6.09 15.64 -25.72
N ILE A 641 4.89 15.03 -25.87
CA ILE A 641 4.59 13.66 -26.41
C ILE A 641 3.08 13.61 -26.80
N LEU A 642 2.70 12.95 -27.91
CA LEU A 642 1.35 12.37 -28.10
C LEU A 642 1.34 11.14 -29.03
N LEU A 643 0.70 10.04 -28.60
CA LEU A 643 0.35 8.89 -29.46
C LEU A 643 -1.12 8.47 -29.20
N SER A 644 -1.88 8.18 -30.28
CA SER A 644 -3.35 8.02 -30.28
C SER A 644 -3.84 6.67 -30.87
N ALA A 645 -5.08 6.28 -30.53
CA ALA A 645 -5.61 4.91 -30.49
C ALA A 645 -6.60 4.51 -31.61
N GLY A 646 -6.79 3.20 -31.79
CA GLY A 646 -7.89 2.58 -32.55
C GLY A 646 -8.52 1.41 -31.79
N GLY A 647 -9.85 1.28 -31.85
CA GLY A 647 -10.61 0.31 -31.07
C GLY A 647 -10.87 -1.02 -31.79
N LYS A 648 -10.40 -2.12 -31.19
CA LYS A 648 -11.09 -3.42 -31.21
C LYS A 648 -10.62 -4.26 -30.03
N GLN A 649 -11.57 -4.91 -29.35
CA GLN A 649 -11.28 -5.89 -28.30
C GLN A 649 -10.49 -7.06 -28.90
N ILE A 650 -9.28 -7.29 -28.38
CA ILE A 650 -8.47 -8.47 -28.68
C ILE A 650 -8.16 -9.14 -27.35
N ASP A 651 -9.05 -10.01 -26.88
CA ASP A 651 -8.80 -10.79 -25.66
C ASP A 651 -7.83 -11.96 -25.89
N ALA A 652 -7.37 -12.22 -27.13
CA ALA A 652 -6.54 -13.38 -27.47
C ALA A 652 -5.69 -13.22 -28.76
N GLY A 653 -4.94 -12.12 -28.90
CA GLY A 653 -4.14 -11.86 -30.11
C GLY A 653 -2.68 -11.50 -29.83
N ALA A 654 -1.84 -11.71 -30.84
CA ALA A 654 -0.44 -11.33 -30.81
C ALA A 654 -0.27 -9.80 -30.66
N GLN A 655 0.83 -9.38 -30.05
CA GLN A 655 1.20 -7.97 -29.79
C GLN A 655 1.16 -7.10 -31.06
N LEU A 656 1.40 -7.69 -32.24
CA LEU A 656 1.45 -7.00 -33.54
C LEU A 656 0.26 -7.36 -34.45
N GLU A 657 -0.94 -7.62 -33.92
CA GLU A 657 -2.15 -7.82 -34.76
C GLU A 657 -2.41 -6.59 -35.65
N ARG A 658 -2.60 -6.82 -36.96
CA ARG A 658 -2.57 -5.75 -37.98
C ARG A 658 -3.35 -6.09 -39.25
N ALA A 659 -4.27 -7.06 -39.19
CA ALA A 659 -5.02 -7.49 -40.38
C ALA A 659 -5.83 -6.33 -40.99
N SER A 660 -6.37 -5.46 -40.13
CA SER A 660 -7.06 -4.25 -40.56
C SER A 660 -6.16 -3.27 -41.32
N LEU A 661 -4.91 -3.10 -40.88
CA LEU A 661 -3.93 -2.21 -41.50
C LEU A 661 -3.48 -2.74 -42.86
N VAL A 662 -3.23 -4.06 -42.97
CA VAL A 662 -2.90 -4.70 -44.26
C VAL A 662 -4.02 -4.46 -45.27
N GLY A 663 -5.28 -4.63 -44.87
CA GLY A 663 -6.44 -4.35 -45.75
C GLY A 663 -6.54 -2.89 -46.21
N ILE A 664 -6.16 -1.92 -45.36
CA ILE A 664 -6.10 -0.50 -45.76
C ILE A 664 -5.02 -0.27 -46.81
N VAL A 665 -3.82 -0.81 -46.61
CA VAL A 665 -2.70 -0.69 -47.58
C VAL A 665 -3.06 -1.33 -48.92
N GLU A 666 -3.71 -2.49 -48.91
CA GLU A 666 -4.20 -3.16 -50.12
C GLU A 666 -5.25 -2.33 -50.87
N THR A 667 -6.14 -1.64 -50.13
CA THR A 667 -7.14 -0.75 -50.73
C THR A 667 -6.47 0.47 -51.39
N MET A 668 -5.49 1.09 -50.72
CA MET A 668 -4.70 2.19 -51.29
C MET A 668 -3.93 1.77 -52.53
N HIS A 669 -3.38 0.55 -52.52
CA HIS A 669 -2.74 -0.04 -53.68
C HIS A 669 -3.71 -0.17 -54.86
N GLY A 670 -4.95 -0.63 -54.63
CA GLY A 670 -5.98 -0.72 -55.67
C GLY A 670 -6.30 0.63 -56.33
N VAL A 671 -6.35 1.72 -55.54
CA VAL A 671 -6.54 3.08 -56.08
C VAL A 671 -5.37 3.50 -56.98
N LEU A 672 -4.14 3.31 -56.52
CA LEU A 672 -2.93 3.66 -57.26
C LEU A 672 -2.80 2.87 -58.58
N ASP A 673 -3.07 1.56 -58.57
CA ASP A 673 -2.99 0.72 -59.79
C ASP A 673 -4.06 1.13 -60.81
N THR A 674 -5.28 1.42 -60.34
CA THR A 674 -6.38 1.84 -61.22
C THR A 674 -6.08 3.19 -61.88
N LEU A 675 -5.64 4.19 -61.11
CA LEU A 675 -5.28 5.51 -61.63
C LEU A 675 -4.03 5.47 -62.50
N GLY A 676 -3.02 4.67 -62.11
CA GLY A 676 -1.80 4.48 -62.90
C GLY A 676 -2.07 3.86 -64.26
N ARG A 677 -2.95 2.85 -64.33
CA ARG A 677 -3.36 2.24 -65.61
C ARG A 677 -4.13 3.23 -66.48
N LEU A 678 -5.09 3.96 -65.90
CA LEU A 678 -5.84 4.99 -66.62
C LEU A 678 -4.94 6.12 -67.14
N ALA A 679 -3.93 6.53 -66.38
CA ALA A 679 -2.95 7.52 -66.83
C ALA A 679 -2.00 6.97 -67.90
N GLY A 680 -1.57 5.70 -67.78
CA GLY A 680 -0.69 5.02 -68.73
C GLY A 680 -1.28 4.89 -70.14
N ASP A 681 -2.60 4.69 -70.25
CA ASP A 681 -3.32 4.72 -71.53
C ASP A 681 -3.25 6.11 -72.22
N HIS A 682 -2.81 7.16 -71.51
CA HIS A 682 -2.79 8.56 -71.96
C HIS A 682 -1.41 9.25 -71.96
N GLY A 683 -0.30 8.51 -71.80
CA GLY A 683 1.02 8.98 -72.25
C GLY A 683 2.16 9.02 -71.23
N GLU A 684 1.93 8.82 -69.93
CA GLU A 684 3.01 8.59 -68.97
C GLU A 684 2.57 7.60 -67.88
N SER A 685 3.40 6.60 -67.61
CA SER A 685 3.22 5.67 -66.49
C SER A 685 4.54 5.45 -65.78
N GLU A 686 4.60 5.78 -64.49
CA GLU A 686 5.62 5.25 -63.58
C GLU A 686 4.99 4.04 -62.86
N GLU A 687 5.63 2.87 -62.93
CA GLU A 687 5.09 1.66 -62.28
C GLU A 687 5.16 1.79 -60.75
N ALA A 688 4.04 2.15 -60.12
CA ALA A 688 3.92 2.25 -58.66
C ALA A 688 3.98 0.88 -57.93
N LYS A 689 3.83 -0.22 -58.67
CA LYS A 689 3.57 -1.59 -58.20
C LYS A 689 4.59 -2.17 -57.19
N PRO A 690 5.91 -2.18 -57.44
CA PRO A 690 6.81 -3.05 -56.67
C PRO A 690 7.00 -2.67 -55.19
N ARG A 691 6.77 -1.41 -54.82
CA ARG A 691 7.21 -0.87 -53.51
C ARG A 691 6.12 -0.81 -52.46
N LEU A 692 4.87 -0.52 -52.83
CA LEU A 692 3.74 -0.64 -51.90
C LEU A 692 3.48 -2.12 -51.56
N ASP A 693 3.64 -3.02 -52.53
CA ASP A 693 3.63 -4.47 -52.30
C ASP A 693 4.73 -4.89 -51.33
N ALA A 694 5.95 -4.37 -51.49
CA ALA A 694 7.03 -4.63 -50.55
C ALA A 694 6.72 -4.11 -49.13
N LEU A 695 6.05 -2.96 -48.98
CA LEU A 695 5.62 -2.44 -47.68
C LEU A 695 4.51 -3.31 -47.06
N ALA A 696 3.55 -3.77 -47.86
CA ALA A 696 2.51 -4.70 -47.42
C ALA A 696 3.11 -6.05 -47.00
N GLU A 697 4.10 -6.57 -47.73
CA GLU A 697 4.85 -7.78 -47.37
C GLU A 697 5.64 -7.59 -46.06
N ARG A 698 6.35 -6.47 -45.90
CA ARG A 698 7.03 -6.12 -44.63
C ARG A 698 6.06 -6.07 -43.47
N LEU A 699 4.87 -5.51 -43.67
CA LEU A 699 3.79 -5.59 -42.69
C LEU A 699 3.43 -7.05 -42.43
N ARG A 700 3.08 -7.88 -43.41
CA ARG A 700 2.73 -9.32 -43.20
C ARG A 700 3.80 -10.10 -42.44
N HIS A 701 5.07 -9.79 -42.64
CA HIS A 701 6.22 -10.48 -42.05
C HIS A 701 6.81 -9.82 -40.79
N TRP A 702 6.19 -8.76 -40.26
CA TRP A 702 6.76 -7.98 -39.14
C TRP A 702 7.05 -8.79 -37.85
N HIS A 703 6.24 -9.80 -37.56
CA HIS A 703 6.43 -10.68 -36.41
C HIS A 703 7.47 -11.80 -36.60
N ASP A 704 8.10 -11.92 -37.77
CA ASP A 704 9.03 -13.01 -38.05
C ASP A 704 10.25 -12.98 -37.12
N GLY A 705 10.68 -14.14 -36.66
CA GLY A 705 11.80 -14.25 -35.71
C GLY A 705 11.47 -13.90 -34.24
N SER A 706 10.23 -13.52 -33.93
CA SER A 706 9.73 -13.39 -32.55
C SER A 706 9.17 -14.71 -32.01
N ASN A 707 8.82 -14.75 -30.72
CA ASN A 707 8.27 -15.93 -30.07
C ASN A 707 6.95 -16.46 -30.65
N VAL A 708 6.20 -15.68 -31.43
CA VAL A 708 4.98 -16.14 -32.12
C VAL A 708 5.26 -16.80 -33.47
N ALA A 709 6.45 -16.57 -34.05
CA ALA A 709 6.90 -17.18 -35.30
C ALA A 709 8.39 -17.59 -35.20
N PRO A 710 8.71 -18.53 -34.30
CA PRO A 710 10.09 -18.95 -34.09
C PRO A 710 10.63 -19.64 -35.35
N GLY A 711 11.74 -19.11 -35.88
CA GLY A 711 12.43 -19.67 -37.05
C GLY A 711 11.98 -19.16 -38.42
N SER A 712 11.02 -18.21 -38.51
CA SER A 712 10.55 -17.64 -39.79
C SER A 712 11.40 -16.49 -40.37
N GLY A 713 12.62 -16.27 -39.87
CA GLY A 713 13.49 -15.17 -40.31
C GLY A 713 14.35 -14.64 -39.17
N THR A 714 15.05 -13.51 -39.37
CA THR A 714 15.96 -12.92 -38.38
C THR A 714 15.36 -11.71 -37.63
N GLY A 715 14.04 -11.52 -37.65
CA GLY A 715 13.38 -10.33 -37.12
C GLY A 715 12.73 -9.50 -38.23
N GLY A 716 11.48 -9.05 -38.03
CA GLY A 716 10.81 -8.14 -38.96
C GLY A 716 11.56 -6.81 -39.12
N GLU A 717 11.47 -6.22 -40.32
CA GLU A 717 12.14 -4.95 -40.61
C GLU A 717 11.67 -3.81 -39.67
N PRO A 718 12.54 -2.85 -39.30
CA PRO A 718 12.15 -1.68 -38.52
C PRO A 718 11.03 -0.89 -39.23
N LEU A 719 9.86 -0.83 -38.61
CA LEU A 719 8.67 -0.21 -39.18
C LEU A 719 7.92 0.60 -38.12
N VAL A 720 7.26 1.67 -38.55
CA VAL A 720 6.28 2.41 -37.75
C VAL A 720 4.98 2.46 -38.54
N ALA A 721 3.88 2.03 -37.92
CA ALA A 721 2.55 2.09 -38.50
C ALA A 721 1.58 2.81 -37.56
N VAL A 722 0.76 3.69 -38.12
CA VAL A 722 -0.24 4.48 -37.38
C VAL A 722 -1.60 4.26 -38.02
N ASN A 723 -2.60 3.86 -37.23
CA ASN A 723 -3.97 3.64 -37.68
C ASN A 723 -4.96 4.08 -36.61
N ALA A 724 -6.02 4.79 -37.01
CA ALA A 724 -7.11 5.19 -36.13
C ALA A 724 -8.43 5.27 -36.90
N ALA A 725 -9.45 4.54 -36.43
CA ALA A 725 -10.74 4.45 -37.14
C ALA A 725 -11.49 5.79 -37.23
N ALA A 726 -11.31 6.70 -36.27
CA ALA A 726 -11.96 8.01 -36.26
C ALA A 726 -11.15 9.12 -36.95
N GLY A 727 -9.86 8.88 -37.24
CA GLY A 727 -8.97 9.86 -37.87
C GLY A 727 -7.62 10.05 -37.15
N VAL A 728 -6.67 10.65 -37.85
CA VAL A 728 -5.31 10.99 -37.37
C VAL A 728 -5.05 12.46 -37.64
N VAL A 729 -4.51 13.21 -36.67
CA VAL A 729 -4.13 14.62 -36.82
C VAL A 729 -2.64 14.79 -36.54
N VAL A 730 -1.93 15.46 -37.46
CA VAL A 730 -0.54 15.89 -37.29
C VAL A 730 -0.51 17.41 -37.43
N ALA A 731 -0.16 18.11 -36.34
CA ALA A 731 -0.17 19.57 -36.26
C ALA A 731 1.09 20.08 -35.54
N SER A 732 1.53 21.30 -35.85
CA SER A 732 2.67 21.99 -35.23
C SER A 732 2.41 23.49 -35.26
N ASP A 733 2.81 24.20 -34.19
CA ASP A 733 2.73 25.66 -34.13
C ASP A 733 3.84 26.36 -34.94
N ASP A 734 4.85 25.61 -35.41
CA ASP A 734 5.96 26.12 -36.23
C ASP A 734 6.02 25.41 -37.59
N SER A 735 6.57 24.19 -37.64
CA SER A 735 6.82 23.47 -38.90
C SER A 735 6.50 21.98 -38.81
N ILE A 736 6.05 21.40 -39.95
CA ILE A 736 5.91 19.95 -40.18
C ILE A 736 6.73 19.62 -41.43
N ALA A 737 7.67 18.67 -41.31
CA ALA A 737 8.47 18.19 -42.44
C ALA A 737 8.16 16.72 -42.71
N LEU A 738 7.72 16.42 -43.93
CA LEU A 738 7.52 15.05 -44.42
C LEU A 738 8.60 14.78 -45.49
N GLY A 739 9.43 13.76 -45.28
CA GLY A 739 10.58 13.46 -46.13
C GLY A 739 10.84 11.97 -46.24
N ALA A 740 11.21 11.50 -47.42
CA ALA A 740 11.69 10.14 -47.66
C ALA A 740 12.84 10.17 -48.67
N GLN A 741 13.84 9.30 -48.51
CA GLN A 741 14.96 9.22 -49.47
C GLN A 741 14.52 8.73 -50.85
N THR A 742 13.44 7.95 -50.92
CA THR A 742 13.02 7.27 -52.15
C THR A 742 11.66 7.74 -52.66
N LYS A 743 10.61 7.77 -51.82
CA LYS A 743 9.25 8.11 -52.24
C LYS A 743 8.35 8.54 -51.08
N ILE A 744 7.45 9.49 -51.32
CA ILE A 744 6.32 9.84 -50.44
C ILE A 744 5.04 9.59 -51.23
N ASP A 745 4.13 8.76 -50.71
CA ASP A 745 2.82 8.47 -51.30
C ASP A 745 1.71 9.09 -50.43
N ILE A 746 0.82 9.90 -51.02
CA ILE A 746 -0.38 10.46 -50.37
C ILE A 746 -1.59 9.93 -51.15
N VAL A 747 -2.35 9.01 -50.55
CA VAL A 747 -3.43 8.27 -51.21
C VAL A 747 -4.71 8.34 -50.37
N SER A 748 -5.84 8.63 -51.02
CA SER A 748 -7.18 8.61 -50.43
C SER A 748 -8.12 7.82 -51.34
N THR A 749 -9.04 7.03 -50.76
CA THR A 749 -10.13 6.40 -51.51
C THR A 749 -11.28 7.38 -51.80
N GLY A 750 -11.38 8.46 -51.01
CA GLY A 750 -12.27 9.59 -51.26
C GLY A 750 -11.48 10.78 -51.80
N ASP A 751 -11.69 11.95 -51.22
CA ASP A 751 -11.01 13.18 -51.63
C ASP A 751 -9.63 13.35 -50.95
N ALA A 752 -8.72 14.04 -51.63
CA ALA A 752 -7.46 14.52 -51.08
C ALA A 752 -7.36 16.04 -51.31
N GLU A 753 -7.30 16.81 -50.23
CA GLU A 753 -7.29 18.27 -50.28
C GLU A 753 -5.92 18.84 -49.86
N LEU A 754 -5.37 19.75 -50.66
CA LEU A 754 -4.15 20.50 -50.33
C LEU A 754 -4.45 22.00 -50.34
N ALA A 755 -4.44 22.61 -49.17
CA ALA A 755 -4.72 24.03 -48.98
C ALA A 755 -3.59 24.73 -48.20
N THR A 756 -3.31 25.99 -48.55
CA THR A 756 -2.31 26.82 -47.86
C THR A 756 -2.88 28.22 -47.62
N GLY A 757 -2.58 28.80 -46.46
CA GLY A 757 -3.03 30.16 -46.12
C GLY A 757 -2.23 31.26 -46.84
N ARG A 758 -1.07 30.94 -47.42
CA ARG A 758 -0.16 31.93 -48.05
C ARG A 758 0.30 31.54 -49.44
N SER A 759 1.14 30.51 -49.55
CA SER A 759 1.78 30.12 -50.81
C SER A 759 1.97 28.62 -50.87
N LEU A 760 1.74 28.04 -52.06
CA LEU A 760 1.98 26.63 -52.35
C LEU A 760 3.08 26.55 -53.41
N PHE A 761 4.16 25.85 -53.11
CA PHE A 761 5.26 25.62 -54.04
C PHE A 761 5.35 24.15 -54.41
N LEU A 762 5.14 23.83 -55.68
CA LEU A 762 5.36 22.49 -56.24
C LEU A 762 6.60 22.53 -57.12
N ARG A 763 7.60 21.69 -56.83
CA ARG A 763 8.87 21.64 -57.57
C ARG A 763 9.29 20.19 -57.77
N ALA A 764 9.71 19.84 -58.98
CA ALA A 764 10.23 18.52 -59.31
C ALA A 764 11.50 18.67 -60.17
N SER A 765 12.49 17.80 -59.99
CA SER A 765 13.75 17.84 -60.76
C SER A 765 13.64 17.14 -62.12
N ARG A 766 12.70 16.20 -62.28
CA ARG A 766 12.52 15.40 -63.50
C ARG A 766 11.23 15.76 -64.23
N ALA A 767 10.07 15.59 -63.58
CA ALA A 767 8.77 15.85 -64.18
C ALA A 767 7.73 16.21 -63.10
N LEU A 768 6.75 17.04 -63.46
CA LEU A 768 5.52 17.26 -62.71
C LEU A 768 4.35 16.81 -63.58
N SER A 769 3.65 15.73 -63.20
CA SER A 769 2.52 15.18 -63.95
C SER A 769 1.22 15.35 -63.15
N MET A 770 0.15 15.75 -63.84
CA MET A 770 -1.20 15.90 -63.28
C MET A 770 -2.17 15.16 -64.21
N PHE A 771 -3.08 14.36 -63.64
CA PHE A 771 -4.06 13.57 -64.39
C PHE A 771 -5.44 13.64 -63.74
N ALA A 772 -6.50 13.77 -64.55
CA ALA A 772 -7.90 13.77 -64.13
C ALA A 772 -8.73 12.95 -65.12
N TYR A 773 -9.62 12.08 -64.63
CA TYR A 773 -10.35 11.12 -65.47
C TYR A 773 -11.76 11.62 -65.86
N GLU A 774 -12.69 11.75 -64.91
CA GLU A 774 -14.11 12.02 -65.25
C GLU A 774 -14.49 13.51 -65.28
N LEU A 775 -14.07 14.29 -64.29
CA LEU A 775 -14.54 15.69 -64.10
C LEU A 775 -13.62 16.76 -64.74
N GLY A 776 -12.46 16.35 -65.24
CA GLY A 776 -11.45 17.24 -65.83
C GLY A 776 -10.70 18.10 -64.80
N MET A 777 -9.86 19.03 -65.29
CA MET A 777 -9.07 19.97 -64.48
C MET A 777 -9.56 21.40 -64.64
N LYS A 778 -9.46 22.21 -63.57
CA LYS A 778 -9.75 23.66 -63.58
C LYS A 778 -8.60 24.43 -62.94
N LEU A 779 -8.04 25.40 -63.66
CA LEU A 779 -7.03 26.34 -63.17
C LEU A 779 -7.67 27.73 -63.10
N ILE A 780 -7.77 28.32 -61.91
CA ILE A 780 -8.50 29.57 -61.68
C ILE A 780 -7.64 30.50 -60.82
N ALA A 781 -7.37 31.71 -61.31
CA ALA A 781 -6.80 32.81 -60.54
C ALA A 781 -7.86 33.91 -60.37
N ALA A 782 -8.25 34.21 -59.13
CA ALA A 782 -9.25 35.26 -58.87
C ALA A 782 -8.69 36.68 -59.05
N ARG A 783 -7.39 36.86 -58.77
CA ARG A 783 -6.58 38.06 -59.02
C ARG A 783 -5.15 37.62 -59.33
N GLY A 784 -4.47 38.36 -60.20
CA GLY A 784 -3.15 37.98 -60.71
C GLY A 784 -3.22 37.03 -61.91
N ASP A 785 -2.06 36.73 -62.47
CA ASP A 785 -1.95 36.06 -63.76
C ASP A 785 -1.81 34.54 -63.60
N ILE A 786 -2.38 33.78 -64.55
CA ILE A 786 -1.99 32.39 -64.79
C ILE A 786 -0.91 32.42 -65.87
N VAL A 787 0.33 32.17 -65.46
CA VAL A 787 1.50 32.15 -66.35
C VAL A 787 1.92 30.71 -66.61
N VAL A 788 2.00 30.33 -67.89
CA VAL A 788 2.53 29.03 -68.33
C VAL A 788 3.69 29.33 -69.28
N GLU A 789 4.90 28.92 -68.87
CA GLU A 789 6.13 29.22 -69.60
C GLU A 789 6.99 27.97 -69.78
N THR A 790 7.71 27.93 -70.89
CA THR A 790 8.75 26.94 -71.17
C THR A 790 9.95 27.67 -71.78
N HIS A 791 11.17 27.35 -71.33
CA HIS A 791 12.38 28.01 -71.83
C HIS A 791 13.08 27.23 -72.95
N ARG A 792 12.81 25.92 -73.07
CA ARG A 792 13.45 25.00 -74.04
C ARG A 792 12.54 23.83 -74.41
N GLY A 793 11.30 24.13 -74.79
CA GLY A 793 10.31 23.16 -75.23
C GLY A 793 9.08 23.86 -75.81
N ASP A 794 8.07 23.08 -76.14
CA ASP A 794 6.80 23.58 -76.66
C ASP A 794 5.72 23.58 -75.56
N ILE A 795 4.78 24.54 -75.64
CA ILE A 795 3.51 24.45 -74.92
C ILE A 795 2.50 23.83 -75.87
N GLU A 796 2.08 22.60 -75.59
CA GLU A 796 1.05 21.90 -76.38
C GLU A 796 -0.30 21.91 -75.66
N ILE A 797 -1.32 22.51 -76.28
CA ILE A 797 -2.72 22.42 -75.83
C ILE A 797 -3.49 21.61 -76.87
N LYS A 798 -3.85 20.37 -76.52
CA LYS A 798 -4.54 19.43 -77.41
C LYS A 798 -5.96 19.17 -76.90
N SER A 799 -6.94 19.16 -77.80
CA SER A 799 -8.33 18.81 -77.49
C SER A 799 -8.92 18.05 -78.67
N SER A 800 -9.61 16.94 -78.40
CA SER A 800 -10.36 16.18 -79.43
C SER A 800 -11.65 16.88 -79.85
N SER A 801 -12.04 17.96 -79.17
CA SER A 801 -13.26 18.73 -79.42
C SER A 801 -12.93 20.16 -79.82
N ARG A 802 -12.97 21.11 -78.87
CA ARG A 802 -12.74 22.55 -79.14
C ARG A 802 -11.79 23.14 -78.11
N ILE A 803 -10.94 24.04 -78.56
CA ILE A 803 -10.21 24.98 -77.70
C ILE A 803 -10.96 26.31 -77.77
N ARG A 804 -11.32 26.88 -76.61
CA ARG A 804 -12.00 28.18 -76.50
C ARG A 804 -11.11 29.13 -75.72
N LEU A 805 -10.62 30.17 -76.40
CA LEU A 805 -9.98 31.33 -75.78
C LEU A 805 -11.01 32.45 -75.74
N ILE A 806 -11.31 32.97 -74.56
CA ILE A 806 -12.34 33.99 -74.35
C ILE A 806 -11.74 35.05 -73.42
N ALA A 807 -11.68 36.29 -73.88
CA ALA A 807 -11.21 37.43 -73.11
C ALA A 807 -12.18 38.60 -73.25
N ALA A 808 -12.34 39.41 -72.19
CA ALA A 808 -13.22 40.57 -72.20
C ALA A 808 -12.63 41.76 -72.97
N THR A 809 -11.30 41.90 -72.96
CA THR A 809 -10.55 42.97 -73.63
C THR A 809 -10.01 42.51 -74.98
N GLY A 810 -9.23 41.43 -75.00
CA GLY A 810 -8.61 40.91 -76.22
C GLY A 810 -7.80 39.66 -75.97
N ILE A 811 -7.54 38.91 -77.03
CA ILE A 811 -6.61 37.78 -77.03
C ILE A 811 -5.40 38.23 -77.85
N GLU A 812 -4.25 38.31 -77.20
CA GLU A 812 -3.00 38.70 -77.85
C GLU A 812 -2.19 37.44 -78.15
N LEU A 813 -1.85 37.25 -79.43
CA LEU A 813 -0.95 36.21 -79.91
C LEU A 813 0.30 36.89 -80.45
N GLU A 814 1.36 36.93 -79.65
CA GLU A 814 2.63 37.54 -80.02
C GLU A 814 3.67 36.46 -80.28
N ALA A 815 4.10 36.35 -81.54
CA ALA A 815 5.20 35.48 -81.94
C ALA A 815 5.81 36.03 -83.24
N PRO A 816 7.09 35.72 -83.55
CA PRO A 816 7.68 36.05 -84.84
C PRO A 816 6.92 35.47 -86.04
N SER A 817 6.19 34.36 -85.82
CA SER A 817 5.31 33.75 -86.80
C SER A 817 4.07 33.22 -86.10
N VAL A 818 2.87 33.62 -86.58
CA VAL A 818 1.58 33.09 -86.13
C VAL A 818 0.89 32.43 -87.31
N LYS A 819 0.50 31.17 -87.13
CA LYS A 819 -0.11 30.35 -88.18
C LYS A 819 -1.43 29.78 -87.69
N VAL A 820 -2.53 30.15 -88.36
CA VAL A 820 -3.87 29.63 -88.09
C VAL A 820 -4.28 28.74 -89.25
N VAL A 821 -4.40 27.44 -89.00
CA VAL A 821 -4.76 26.44 -90.00
C VAL A 821 -6.10 25.82 -89.64
N SER A 822 -6.99 25.78 -90.62
CA SER A 822 -8.28 25.10 -90.61
C SER A 822 -8.39 24.21 -91.85
N GLN A 823 -9.31 23.24 -91.88
CA GLN A 823 -9.47 22.35 -93.03
C GLN A 823 -9.75 23.15 -94.32
N GLY A 824 -8.74 23.25 -95.19
CA GLY A 824 -8.82 23.93 -96.48
C GLY A 824 -8.65 25.45 -96.45
N THR A 825 -8.38 26.06 -95.29
CA THR A 825 -8.17 27.51 -95.11
C THR A 825 -7.04 27.78 -94.13
N GLN A 826 -6.10 28.65 -94.49
CA GLN A 826 -4.95 29.00 -93.66
C GLN A 826 -4.72 30.51 -93.69
N THR A 827 -4.22 31.05 -92.58
CA THR A 827 -3.72 32.42 -92.50
C THR A 827 -2.39 32.40 -91.77
N ASP A 828 -1.36 32.90 -92.44
CA ASP A 828 -0.01 33.03 -91.90
C ASP A 828 0.33 34.50 -91.71
N TRP A 829 0.87 34.85 -90.55
CA TRP A 829 1.40 36.16 -90.19
C TRP A 829 2.88 36.00 -89.86
N ASP A 830 3.75 36.38 -90.81
CA ASP A 830 5.21 36.26 -90.68
C ASP A 830 5.90 37.34 -91.52
N GLY A 831 7.05 37.85 -91.05
CA GLY A 831 7.97 38.61 -91.91
C GLY A 831 7.39 39.89 -92.52
N GLY A 832 6.39 40.50 -91.85
CA GLY A 832 5.68 41.68 -92.34
C GLY A 832 4.59 41.41 -93.38
N THR A 833 4.27 40.13 -93.65
CA THR A 833 3.28 39.71 -94.66
C THR A 833 2.12 38.95 -94.01
N ILE A 834 0.89 39.27 -94.41
CA ILE A 834 -0.31 38.51 -94.07
C ILE A 834 -0.71 37.68 -95.29
N THR A 835 -0.58 36.36 -95.20
CA THR A 835 -0.92 35.44 -96.30
C THR A 835 -2.20 34.69 -95.98
N HIS A 836 -3.28 34.99 -96.70
CA HIS A 836 -4.53 34.24 -96.63
C HIS A 836 -4.59 33.20 -97.77
N GLN A 837 -4.81 31.94 -97.43
CA GLN A 837 -4.95 30.85 -98.40
C GLN A 837 -6.29 30.13 -98.19
N SER A 838 -7.08 29.95 -99.25
CA SER A 838 -8.28 29.11 -99.20
C SER A 838 -8.37 28.24 -100.45
N SER A 839 -8.68 26.97 -100.26
CA SER A 839 -9.00 26.02 -101.34
C SER A 839 -10.42 26.22 -101.91
N GLY A 840 -11.29 26.95 -101.19
CA GLY A 840 -12.63 27.35 -101.62
C GLY A 840 -12.74 28.85 -101.92
N LYS A 841 -13.98 29.35 -102.08
CA LYS A 841 -14.27 30.78 -102.29
C LYS A 841 -13.80 31.63 -101.10
N HIS A 842 -12.87 32.54 -101.37
CA HIS A 842 -12.47 33.58 -100.41
C HIS A 842 -13.49 34.73 -100.45
N VAL A 843 -14.28 34.90 -99.39
CA VAL A 843 -15.36 35.91 -99.33
C VAL A 843 -15.08 36.90 -98.22
N VAL A 844 -14.76 38.14 -98.59
CA VAL A 844 -14.60 39.28 -97.68
C VAL A 844 -15.87 40.13 -97.77
N ARG A 845 -16.57 40.32 -96.65
CA ARG A 845 -17.78 41.16 -96.57
C ARG A 845 -17.50 42.37 -95.68
N ALA A 846 -17.42 43.57 -96.28
CA ALA A 846 -17.21 44.84 -95.59
C ALA A 846 -17.98 45.98 -96.30
N ALA A 847 -18.34 47.03 -95.56
CA ALA A 847 -19.05 48.20 -96.11
C ALA A 847 -18.18 49.06 -97.05
N SER A 848 -16.86 49.05 -96.83
CA SER A 848 -15.83 49.49 -97.77
C SER A 848 -14.58 48.63 -97.58
N VAL A 849 -13.85 48.37 -98.66
CA VAL A 849 -12.52 47.75 -98.64
C VAL A 849 -11.60 48.71 -99.36
N GLU A 850 -10.86 49.51 -98.60
CA GLU A 850 -9.91 50.48 -99.15
C GLU A 850 -8.50 49.87 -99.17
N HIS A 851 -7.95 49.68 -100.38
CA HIS A 851 -6.52 49.43 -100.57
C HIS A 851 -5.84 50.79 -100.79
N LEU A 852 -5.40 51.42 -99.70
CA LEU A 852 -4.60 52.64 -99.77
C LEU A 852 -3.19 52.27 -100.30
N SER A 853 -2.71 53.07 -101.25
CA SER A 853 -1.41 52.94 -101.91
C SER A 853 -0.24 52.78 -100.93
N PRO A 854 0.84 52.07 -101.33
CA PRO A 854 1.89 51.61 -100.42
C PRO A 854 2.76 52.77 -99.90
N GLY A 855 3.30 52.60 -98.69
CA GLY A 855 4.48 53.34 -98.24
C GLY A 855 5.69 52.99 -99.14
N GLY A 856 5.84 53.72 -100.25
CA GLY A 856 7.12 53.91 -100.94
C GLY A 856 7.62 52.80 -101.87
N GLY A 857 6.86 52.39 -102.89
CA GLY A 857 7.40 51.53 -103.97
C GLY A 857 6.72 51.73 -105.32
N THR A 858 7.48 52.15 -106.33
CA THR A 858 7.06 52.31 -107.74
C THR A 858 7.06 50.96 -108.49
N PRO A 859 5.99 50.58 -109.22
CA PRO A 859 5.99 49.38 -110.07
C PRO A 859 6.56 49.66 -111.47
N ALA A 860 7.31 48.70 -112.02
CA ALA A 860 7.86 48.73 -113.39
C ALA A 860 6.82 48.32 -114.46
N GLY A 861 6.71 49.08 -115.56
CA GLY A 861 5.95 48.72 -116.78
C GLY A 861 6.69 47.66 -117.63
N LEU A 862 6.18 47.03 -118.69
CA LEU A 862 5.09 47.22 -119.69
C LEU A 862 4.58 45.79 -120.13
N HIS A 863 3.61 45.50 -121.02
CA HIS A 863 3.42 45.86 -122.45
C HIS A 863 2.09 45.36 -123.05
N LEU A 864 1.44 46.14 -123.93
CA LEU A 864 0.55 45.71 -125.04
C LEU A 864 0.73 46.67 -126.27
N PRO A 865 0.48 46.25 -127.53
CA PRO A 865 1.10 46.81 -128.75
C PRO A 865 0.40 48.02 -129.41
N ALA A 866 1.15 48.74 -130.26
CA ALA A 866 0.89 50.07 -130.83
C ALA A 866 0.27 50.09 -132.25
N THR A 867 -0.27 51.24 -132.67
CA THR A 867 -0.62 51.59 -134.07
C THR A 867 -0.48 53.11 -134.29
N GLU A 868 0.14 53.53 -135.41
CA GLU A 868 0.36 54.93 -135.86
C GLU A 868 -0.71 55.37 -136.89
N LEU A 869 -0.97 56.68 -137.01
CA LEU A 869 -1.88 57.29 -138.00
C LEU A 869 -1.24 58.57 -138.60
N GLU A 870 -1.11 58.66 -139.93
CA GLU A 870 -0.64 59.85 -140.67
C GLU A 870 -1.83 60.69 -141.22
N THR A 871 -1.72 62.02 -141.26
CA THR A 871 -2.72 62.94 -141.87
C THR A 871 -2.04 64.06 -142.68
N ASP A 872 -2.67 64.52 -143.77
CA ASP A 872 -2.09 65.36 -144.84
C ASP A 872 -2.77 66.74 -145.07
N GLU A 873 -3.39 67.32 -144.04
CA GLU A 873 -4.18 68.56 -144.15
C GLU A 873 -3.35 69.87 -144.33
N ARG A 874 -3.81 70.76 -145.22
CA ARG A 874 -3.25 72.11 -145.48
C ARG A 874 -4.35 73.17 -145.47
N VAL A 875 -4.08 74.35 -144.92
CA VAL A 875 -5.06 75.46 -144.81
C VAL A 875 -4.88 76.47 -145.95
N VAL A 876 -5.97 76.95 -146.56
CA VAL A 876 -5.92 77.93 -147.67
C VAL A 876 -6.20 79.34 -147.15
N VAL A 877 -5.26 80.27 -147.38
CA VAL A 877 -5.36 81.69 -147.02
C VAL A 877 -5.83 82.50 -148.23
N LEU A 878 -6.97 83.18 -148.08
CA LEU A 878 -7.57 84.05 -149.10
C LEU A 878 -7.40 85.53 -148.70
N ASP A 879 -7.20 86.41 -149.67
CA ASP A 879 -7.17 87.86 -149.47
C ASP A 879 -8.59 88.38 -149.19
N ARG A 880 -8.77 89.02 -148.04
CA ARG A 880 -10.09 89.40 -147.51
C ARG A 880 -10.76 90.57 -148.25
N GLN A 881 -10.06 91.29 -149.13
CA GLN A 881 -10.65 92.36 -149.94
C GLN A 881 -11.03 91.90 -151.35
N THR A 882 -10.34 90.90 -151.91
CA THR A 882 -10.55 90.42 -153.29
C THR A 882 -11.11 89.00 -153.38
N ASN A 883 -11.16 88.26 -152.27
CA ASN A 883 -11.58 86.86 -152.17
C ASN A 883 -10.79 85.90 -153.09
N LEU A 884 -9.63 86.34 -153.60
CA LEU A 884 -8.67 85.55 -154.35
C LEU A 884 -7.59 84.99 -153.40
N PRO A 885 -6.91 83.88 -153.74
CA PRO A 885 -5.85 83.32 -152.91
C PRO A 885 -4.75 84.34 -152.59
N ALA A 886 -4.34 84.43 -151.32
CA ALA A 886 -3.24 85.27 -150.88
C ALA A 886 -1.91 84.59 -151.22
N ARG A 887 -1.55 84.63 -152.51
CA ARG A 887 -0.38 83.93 -153.07
C ARG A 887 0.94 84.56 -152.60
N GLY A 888 1.91 83.73 -152.25
CA GLY A 888 3.29 84.16 -151.98
C GLY A 888 3.47 84.97 -150.69
N LYS A 889 2.57 84.85 -149.71
CA LYS A 889 2.63 85.61 -148.45
C LYS A 889 3.27 84.80 -147.32
N ARG A 890 4.22 85.40 -146.60
CA ARG A 890 4.84 84.80 -145.41
C ARG A 890 3.83 84.70 -144.28
N TYR A 891 3.75 83.53 -143.63
CA TYR A 891 2.89 83.30 -142.48
C TYR A 891 3.62 82.56 -141.35
N VAL A 892 3.08 82.72 -140.15
CA VAL A 892 3.38 81.92 -138.96
C VAL A 892 2.08 81.27 -138.52
N ALA A 893 2.05 79.94 -138.47
CA ALA A 893 1.01 79.14 -137.83
C ALA A 893 1.45 78.74 -136.42
N ARG A 894 0.55 78.84 -135.43
CA ARG A 894 0.81 78.45 -134.05
C ARG A 894 -0.28 77.50 -133.56
N HIS A 895 0.11 76.34 -133.04
CA HIS A 895 -0.79 75.37 -132.40
C HIS A 895 -0.96 75.70 -130.91
N GLU A 896 -2.06 75.27 -130.31
CA GLU A 896 -2.30 75.41 -128.85
C GLU A 896 -1.23 74.75 -127.98
N ASP A 897 -0.55 73.70 -128.47
CA ASP A 897 0.59 73.06 -127.79
C ASP A 897 1.88 73.91 -127.77
N GLY A 898 1.84 75.10 -128.38
CA GLY A 898 2.94 76.06 -128.44
C GLY A 898 3.88 75.89 -129.64
N THR A 899 3.72 74.85 -130.47
CA THR A 899 4.53 74.68 -131.69
C THR A 899 4.24 75.76 -132.72
N ARG A 900 5.31 76.25 -133.36
CA ARG A 900 5.27 77.39 -134.29
C ARG A 900 5.88 76.97 -135.63
N ILE A 901 5.10 77.05 -136.71
CA ILE A 901 5.51 76.71 -138.08
C ILE A 901 5.47 77.97 -138.92
N GLN A 902 6.55 78.29 -139.64
CA GLN A 902 6.62 79.45 -140.54
C GLN A 902 6.77 78.99 -141.98
N GLY A 903 6.06 79.64 -142.91
CA GLY A 903 6.08 79.28 -144.33
C GLY A 903 5.64 80.43 -145.23
N VAL A 904 5.59 80.15 -146.54
CA VAL A 904 5.04 81.06 -147.56
C VAL A 904 3.90 80.32 -148.23
N THR A 905 2.76 80.98 -148.41
CA THR A 905 1.61 80.38 -149.09
C THR A 905 1.90 80.13 -150.58
N ASP A 906 1.44 78.98 -151.10
CA ASP A 906 1.64 78.60 -152.50
C ASP A 906 0.75 79.40 -153.49
N ASP A 907 0.83 79.08 -154.79
CA ASP A 907 0.06 79.73 -155.86
C ASP A 907 -1.47 79.56 -155.72
N GLU A 908 -1.91 78.65 -154.86
CA GLU A 908 -3.32 78.39 -154.53
C GLU A 908 -3.70 78.94 -153.16
N GLY A 909 -2.78 79.68 -152.51
CA GLY A 909 -2.94 80.28 -151.19
C GLY A 909 -2.75 79.30 -150.03
N ARG A 910 -2.30 78.05 -150.27
CA ARG A 910 -2.22 77.02 -149.22
C ARG A 910 -0.95 77.12 -148.39
N THR A 911 -1.06 76.82 -147.10
CA THR A 911 0.07 76.63 -146.17
C THR A 911 0.78 75.29 -146.44
N SER A 912 2.04 75.15 -146.01
CA SER A 912 2.70 73.85 -145.90
C SER A 912 1.96 72.94 -144.91
N ILE A 913 2.11 71.62 -145.06
CA ILE A 913 1.47 70.61 -144.21
C ILE A 913 1.83 70.87 -142.75
N LEU A 914 0.82 71.05 -141.90
CA LEU A 914 0.97 71.33 -140.48
C LEU A 914 0.71 70.03 -139.71
N SER A 915 1.76 69.37 -139.20
CA SER A 915 1.64 68.15 -138.39
C SER A 915 1.89 68.43 -136.91
N SER A 916 0.97 68.01 -136.04
CA SER A 916 1.10 68.02 -134.57
C SER A 916 0.55 66.72 -133.99
N TYR A 917 1.06 66.34 -132.82
CA TYR A 917 0.71 65.12 -132.08
C TYR A 917 -0.59 65.25 -131.26
N ALA A 918 -1.27 66.41 -131.27
CA ALA A 918 -2.55 66.62 -130.60
C ALA A 918 -3.52 67.46 -131.48
N MET A 919 -4.81 67.09 -131.51
CA MET A 919 -5.84 67.86 -132.23
C MET A 919 -6.23 69.11 -131.43
N GLY A 920 -6.15 70.28 -132.06
CA GLY A 920 -6.52 71.58 -131.47
C GLY A 920 -6.54 72.69 -132.52
N ASP A 921 -7.07 73.86 -132.17
CA ASP A 921 -7.22 74.99 -133.10
C ASP A 921 -5.84 75.58 -133.52
N ILE A 922 -5.72 76.00 -134.78
CA ILE A 922 -4.49 76.58 -135.35
C ILE A 922 -4.72 78.07 -135.65
N GLU A 923 -3.88 78.93 -135.08
CA GLU A 923 -3.89 80.37 -135.37
C GLU A 923 -2.84 80.70 -136.45
N ILE A 924 -3.28 81.23 -137.61
CA ILE A 924 -2.40 81.62 -138.72
C ILE A 924 -2.32 83.13 -138.83
N ARG A 925 -1.10 83.68 -138.74
CA ARG A 925 -0.82 85.11 -138.84
C ARG A 925 0.14 85.39 -139.99
N LEU A 926 -0.25 86.27 -140.92
CA LEU A 926 0.61 86.73 -142.01
C LEU A 926 1.65 87.74 -141.48
N LEU A 927 2.91 87.57 -141.86
CA LEU A 927 4.02 88.45 -141.46
C LEU A 927 4.22 89.57 -142.49
N PRO A 928 4.45 90.83 -142.07
CA PRO A 928 5.00 91.89 -142.91
C PRO A 928 6.46 91.58 -143.30
N ASP A 929 6.95 92.13 -144.40
CA ASP A 929 8.18 91.66 -145.06
C ASP A 929 9.52 91.89 -144.30
N ASP A 930 9.56 92.55 -143.12
CA ASP A 930 10.80 93.18 -142.61
C ASP A 930 11.26 92.95 -141.13
N GLU A 931 10.96 91.84 -140.42
CA GLU A 931 11.51 91.64 -139.03
C GLU A 931 12.09 90.24 -138.71
N ALA A 932 13.23 90.21 -137.99
CA ALA A 932 14.06 89.06 -137.61
C ALA A 932 14.44 89.03 -136.11
N ASP A 933 14.64 87.79 -135.61
CA ASP A 933 15.34 87.28 -134.41
C ASP A 933 14.91 87.66 -132.96
N ASP A 934 14.92 86.65 -132.07
CA ASP A 934 15.88 86.52 -130.94
C ASP A 934 15.44 85.42 -129.92
N PRO A 935 16.31 84.46 -129.49
CA PRO A 935 16.02 83.43 -128.48
C PRO A 935 16.78 83.63 -127.15
N GLY A 936 16.16 83.35 -126.00
CA GLY A 936 16.91 83.30 -124.72
C GLY A 936 16.15 82.95 -123.43
N ALA A 937 16.50 81.77 -122.88
CA ALA A 937 16.70 81.38 -121.47
C ALA A 937 15.54 81.00 -120.52
N GLY A 938 15.64 79.78 -119.94
CA GLY A 938 15.78 79.65 -118.48
C GLY A 938 14.91 78.64 -117.72
N ARG A 939 15.41 77.40 -117.56
CA ARG A 939 15.27 76.41 -116.45
C ARG A 939 14.10 76.51 -115.44
N ALA A 940 13.39 75.39 -115.28
CA ALA A 940 13.36 74.55 -114.05
C ALA A 940 12.99 73.12 -114.42
#